data_AF-A0A367HZJ9-F1
#
_entry.id   AF-A0A367HZJ9-F1
#
_cell.length_a   1.000
_cell.length_b   1.000
_cell.length_c   1.000
_cell.angle_alpha   90.00
_cell.angle_beta   90.00
_cell.angle_gamma   90.00
#
_symmetry.space_group_name_H-M   'P 1'
#
loop_
_entity.id
_entity.type
_entity.pdbx_description
1 polymer ?
#
loop_
_entity_poly.entity_id
_entity_poly.type
_entity_poly.pdbx_seq_one_letter_code
_entity_poly.pdbx_strand_id
1 'polypeptide(L)'
;MMESARSAWNSLPRGQRRLIISLAIMVDAWVGLRYGFGSLNLLDKILSGGIPNDMVWLLQIVIAISGGFMLIKILFDDVPEHPIRSIGIACSPLFLLFIVYLTLDILFKGMSDDAIITLDLISISVGTLTWSTTYLAIAVGLTLTYKVQRYGNFAQSEFFMIGMYLSMVMVWVDQFYPLASAPRDGVLVWSLLLWTIIGAFVLTGIAGIVIDRLVYRGFRQKNASPQVMMIASLGIALILRALVYLRFGAGKKMFEPDADWRVPSLRWDIPTTKLRFYLGDRSIDEGSTYTLNSCDAEGGERIVVEGSKPLFETYDLATNCVDQATTGYAYYKGAMPAVIFISVILLLILLNKTRLGRRMRAVADNPDLAASSGINVENVQMTSAFLSAGLSGMGGAIFAMTLRFTPETAFSLLLPSFAVIVLGTIGSIPGAIIGSLIVGFVRALSSPVLIGIGQPLGRSNYTALDGVMPYIFLIAILMIMPEGIGDAYEKWKVNRLRKRAEQVSAPNKKTGAVLAFLPTGMFGLHNMQQRKESRGQSMMIASIGAYVFHRLSNFIGANSFSEGACSQTCQDNEGVSSNLELVTGRSDGTLVITDSPFTEANIDSPPSDVAPYLHESWAAEHLQSMNEKWYDLMSGEMMLLDIISTLGDIIWPALPLLVWFVAIVEGVYLLQGRDDDPLRPIISKFEDATSSTGPGFSNLTISMKQLGTHLDSIPKKVGPIIDSLTDNLRRPFSRGEVDRSGGDHLAIYGRESPKGSWIMFGVFMFILLLFLAWLPVAEQDGMRFIKVLQVSNVLVTLSIFALMAFSLNLHTGVTGMVNFGVIFFVGIGSIVVGILSAPSELHGYDWPVIPATIVAILVAALAGWMLAYPTARLRMDYFAIVTISLGEIVRVLLAGEPLLRAGSWGSSIGISRYTLPGESWWFCGSDVPNKAPLAGLDATLGTADDIIQRMEPSDCREAVDLSSPAVSIGDLMNLGEPAPYMLLLAVIGILSTIFVWWLLDTILASPWGRILRAIREDEEVAQHHGHDVLTHKAASLALGAAIAGFAGALWAWKLTGFQPNHMMPARSTFLVWAAFIVGGAANNRGMVVGAFIIVLMEFVFNVLVAGQGSSDLPLHTTAGHIDSLFEWLVVDSWEVVNIFLVLALLGWLTNRAGLREVGFAGAVTFTFTGLMMGQRSIDETFSGGLQADMAYVKVLLIGFLILFSLKFNPKGLLPEVPSRPDRPQAAEAGGEGGDSSE
;
A
#
# COMPACT_ATOMS: atom_id res chain seq x y z
N MET A 1 23.09 -32.65 41.05
CA MET A 1 22.46 -31.32 41.20
C MET A 1 21.91 -30.77 39.88
N MET A 2 22.69 -30.70 38.79
CA MET A 2 22.16 -30.30 37.48
C MET A 2 21.13 -31.29 36.90
N GLU A 3 21.34 -32.60 37.07
CA GLU A 3 20.36 -33.61 36.62
C GLU A 3 19.07 -33.59 37.44
N SER A 4 19.16 -33.41 38.76
CA SER A 4 17.99 -33.26 39.62
C SER A 4 17.21 -31.98 39.26
N ALA A 5 17.90 -30.87 39.03
CA ALA A 5 17.27 -29.63 38.54
C ALA A 5 16.65 -29.80 37.15
N ARG A 6 17.31 -30.51 36.22
CA ARG A 6 16.77 -30.81 34.89
C ARG A 6 15.54 -31.72 34.95
N SER A 7 15.54 -32.70 35.85
CA SER A 7 14.37 -33.58 36.07
C SER A 7 13.18 -32.82 36.68
N ALA A 8 13.44 -31.94 37.66
CA ALA A 8 12.43 -31.07 38.26
C ALA A 8 11.92 -30.01 37.27
N TRP A 9 12.78 -29.52 36.37
CA TRP A 9 12.37 -28.64 35.28
C TRP A 9 11.46 -29.37 34.29
N ASN A 10 11.83 -30.57 33.88
CA ASN A 10 11.09 -31.35 32.91
C ASN A 10 9.74 -31.88 33.45
N SER A 11 9.57 -31.99 34.79
CA SER A 11 8.31 -32.39 35.40
C SER A 11 7.28 -31.26 35.48
N LEU A 12 7.69 -30.00 35.28
CA LEU A 12 6.76 -28.86 35.27
C LEU A 12 5.86 -28.87 34.02
N PRO A 13 4.56 -28.54 34.17
CA PRO A 13 3.65 -28.30 33.06
C PRO A 13 4.23 -27.33 32.03
N ARG A 14 3.92 -27.54 30.74
CA ARG A 14 4.40 -26.71 29.63
C ARG A 14 4.16 -25.21 29.88
N GLY A 15 2.97 -24.84 30.35
CA GLY A 15 2.63 -23.44 30.65
C GLY A 15 3.49 -22.83 31.76
N GLN A 16 3.77 -23.58 32.84
CA GLN A 16 4.63 -23.09 33.95
C GLN A 16 6.07 -22.88 33.50
N ARG A 17 6.63 -23.79 32.69
CA ARG A 17 7.98 -23.61 32.12
C ARG A 17 8.08 -22.36 31.25
N ARG A 18 7.12 -22.16 30.35
CA ARG A 18 7.06 -20.98 29.48
C ARG A 18 6.91 -19.69 30.30
N LEU A 19 6.08 -19.70 31.35
CA LEU A 19 5.88 -18.57 32.24
C LEU A 19 7.18 -18.18 32.95
N ILE A 20 7.90 -19.15 33.52
CA ILE A 20 9.17 -18.88 34.20
C ILE A 20 10.20 -18.29 33.23
N ILE A 21 10.33 -18.86 32.02
CA ILE A 21 11.24 -18.33 30.99
C ILE A 21 10.85 -16.89 30.63
N SER A 22 9.57 -16.64 30.37
CA SER A 22 9.06 -15.33 29.95
C SER A 22 9.30 -14.26 31.01
N LEU A 23 9.07 -14.58 32.29
CA LEU A 23 9.32 -13.66 33.41
C LEU A 23 10.81 -13.43 33.62
N ALA A 24 11.64 -14.47 33.53
CA ALA A 24 13.10 -14.34 33.68
C ALA A 24 13.68 -13.41 32.61
N ILE A 25 13.28 -13.57 31.35
CA ILE A 25 13.71 -12.72 30.23
C ILE A 25 13.29 -11.26 30.45
N MET A 26 12.06 -11.03 30.92
CA MET A 26 11.54 -9.67 31.15
C MET A 26 12.22 -8.99 32.33
N VAL A 27 12.45 -9.71 33.43
CA VAL A 27 13.16 -9.18 34.61
C VAL A 27 14.63 -8.89 34.28
N ASP A 28 15.30 -9.77 33.53
CA ASP A 28 16.68 -9.54 33.07
C ASP A 28 16.80 -8.23 32.26
N ALA A 29 15.86 -8.01 31.33
CA ALA A 29 15.81 -6.77 30.55
C ALA A 29 15.57 -5.53 31.43
N TRP A 30 14.61 -5.57 32.36
CA TRP A 30 14.32 -4.44 33.24
C TRP A 30 15.47 -4.12 34.22
N VAL A 31 16.14 -5.14 34.76
CA VAL A 31 17.34 -4.97 35.59
C VAL A 31 18.48 -4.36 34.77
N GLY A 32 18.62 -4.80 33.51
CA GLY A 32 19.55 -4.20 32.56
C GLY A 32 19.28 -2.72 32.32
N LEU A 33 18.03 -2.35 32.07
CA LEU A 33 17.64 -0.96 31.80
C LEU A 33 17.86 -0.05 33.01
N ARG A 34 17.54 -0.52 34.23
CA ARG A 34 17.62 0.31 35.44
C ARG A 34 19.03 0.43 36.02
N TYR A 35 19.74 -0.69 36.08
CA TYR A 35 20.98 -0.81 36.86
C TYR A 35 22.20 -1.14 36.00
N GLY A 36 22.03 -1.42 34.71
CA GLY A 36 23.14 -1.83 33.83
C GLY A 36 23.66 -3.25 34.12
N PHE A 37 22.85 -4.13 34.74
CA PHE A 37 23.26 -5.49 35.14
C PHE A 37 22.51 -6.64 34.42
N GLY A 38 21.92 -6.39 33.25
CA GLY A 38 21.23 -7.42 32.47
C GLY A 38 22.20 -8.30 31.67
N SER A 39 21.71 -9.41 31.12
CA SER A 39 22.50 -10.32 30.27
C SER A 39 23.17 -9.62 29.10
N LEU A 40 22.51 -8.63 28.48
CA LEU A 40 23.07 -7.80 27.41
C LEU A 40 24.15 -6.83 27.91
N ASN A 41 24.01 -6.23 29.10
CA ASN A 41 25.07 -5.40 29.68
C ASN A 41 26.29 -6.25 30.07
N LEU A 42 26.06 -7.48 30.56
CA LEU A 42 27.14 -8.42 30.83
C LEU A 42 27.88 -8.80 29.53
N LEU A 43 27.14 -9.02 28.45
CA LEU A 43 27.71 -9.30 27.13
C LEU A 43 28.52 -8.10 26.60
N ASP A 44 28.03 -6.88 26.75
CA ASP A 44 28.78 -5.67 26.41
C ASP A 44 30.05 -5.52 27.28
N LYS A 45 29.95 -5.81 28.58
CA LYS A 45 31.11 -5.82 29.49
C LYS A 45 32.14 -6.89 29.12
N ILE A 46 31.70 -8.06 28.64
CA ILE A 46 32.58 -9.11 28.09
C ILE A 46 33.24 -8.64 26.79
N LEU A 47 32.52 -7.87 25.97
CA LEU A 47 33.00 -7.24 24.74
C LEU A 47 33.74 -5.91 25.00
N SER A 48 34.21 -5.66 26.21
CA SER A 48 34.98 -4.48 26.60
C SER A 48 34.28 -3.12 26.31
N GLY A 49 32.96 -3.07 26.33
CA GLY A 49 32.20 -1.84 26.03
C GLY A 49 32.14 -1.51 24.53
N GLY A 50 32.35 -2.51 23.66
CA GLY A 50 32.31 -2.33 22.21
C GLY A 50 30.92 -2.16 21.62
N ILE A 51 29.85 -2.35 22.42
CA ILE A 51 28.46 -2.14 21.98
C ILE A 51 28.03 -0.73 22.36
N PRO A 52 27.47 0.08 21.43
CA PRO A 52 26.90 1.37 21.76
C PRO A 52 25.84 1.22 22.86
N ASN A 53 25.96 2.02 23.92
CA ASN A 53 25.01 2.01 25.05
C ASN A 53 23.55 2.11 24.57
N ASP A 54 23.32 2.88 23.51
CA ASP A 54 22.02 3.01 22.88
C ASP A 54 21.43 1.71 22.34
N MET A 55 22.28 0.88 21.72
CA MET A 55 21.86 -0.42 21.21
C MET A 55 21.57 -1.40 22.35
N VAL A 56 22.33 -1.32 23.46
CA VAL A 56 22.13 -2.19 24.62
C VAL A 56 20.74 -1.97 25.21
N TRP A 57 20.36 -0.72 25.51
CA TRP A 57 19.05 -0.45 26.10
C TRP A 57 17.91 -0.66 25.09
N LEU A 58 18.11 -0.37 23.80
CA LEU A 58 17.07 -0.60 22.77
C LEU A 58 16.75 -2.08 22.62
N LEU A 59 17.78 -2.95 22.58
CA LEU A 59 17.58 -4.41 22.56
C LEU A 59 16.89 -4.91 23.83
N GLN A 60 17.20 -4.33 24.99
CA GLN A 60 16.51 -4.67 26.24
C GLN A 60 15.03 -4.29 26.20
N ILE A 61 14.66 -3.14 25.62
CA ILE A 61 13.25 -2.79 25.40
C ILE A 61 12.56 -3.85 24.53
N VAL A 62 13.18 -4.24 23.41
CA VAL A 62 12.63 -5.27 22.51
C VAL A 62 12.45 -6.60 23.23
N ILE A 63 13.40 -6.99 24.08
CA ILE A 63 13.33 -8.21 24.89
C ILE A 63 12.19 -8.12 25.93
N ALA A 64 12.07 -7.00 26.64
CA ALA A 64 11.00 -6.80 27.62
C ALA A 64 9.61 -6.85 26.98
N ILE A 65 9.42 -6.16 25.85
CA ILE A 65 8.17 -6.16 25.09
C ILE A 65 7.88 -7.58 24.56
N SER A 66 8.88 -8.28 24.03
CA SER A 66 8.74 -9.68 23.57
C SER A 66 8.36 -10.62 24.71
N GLY A 67 8.89 -10.40 25.92
CA GLY A 67 8.47 -11.07 27.14
C GLY A 67 6.99 -10.84 27.43
N GLY A 68 6.50 -9.60 27.32
CA GLY A 68 5.08 -9.27 27.43
C GLY A 68 4.19 -10.02 26.41
N PHE A 69 4.64 -10.10 25.16
CA PHE A 69 3.95 -10.89 24.12
C PHE A 69 3.92 -12.38 24.44
N MET A 70 5.02 -12.93 24.96
CA MET A 70 5.11 -14.33 25.35
C MET A 70 4.15 -14.66 26.50
N LEU A 71 3.98 -13.75 27.48
CA LEU A 71 2.97 -13.87 28.54
C LEU A 71 1.55 -13.94 27.99
N ILE A 72 1.20 -13.07 27.04
CA ILE A 72 -0.10 -13.12 26.37
C ILE A 72 -0.28 -14.44 25.64
N LYS A 73 0.73 -14.88 24.89
CA LYS A 73 0.66 -16.14 24.16
C LYS A 73 0.46 -17.35 25.09
N ILE A 74 1.07 -17.35 26.27
CA ILE A 74 0.84 -18.38 27.29
C ILE A 74 -0.62 -18.34 27.79
N LEU A 75 -1.19 -17.14 27.98
CA LEU A 75 -2.60 -16.98 28.33
C LEU A 75 -3.54 -17.55 27.25
N PHE A 76 -3.18 -17.42 25.97
CA PHE A 76 -3.93 -18.00 24.86
C PHE A 76 -3.75 -19.51 24.72
N ASP A 77 -2.53 -20.04 24.80
CA ASP A 77 -2.24 -21.44 24.49
C ASP A 77 -2.52 -22.39 25.66
N ASP A 78 -2.14 -21.99 26.88
CA ASP A 78 -1.96 -22.92 28.00
C ASP A 78 -3.07 -22.78 29.08
N VAL A 79 -3.87 -21.72 29.07
CA VAL A 79 -4.96 -21.51 30.03
C VAL A 79 -6.26 -22.11 29.47
N PRO A 80 -7.01 -22.93 30.25
CA PRO A 80 -8.27 -23.51 29.80
C PRO A 80 -9.36 -22.46 29.56
N GLU A 81 -10.39 -22.81 28.78
CA GLU A 81 -11.52 -21.93 28.48
C GLU A 81 -12.32 -21.59 29.75
N HIS A 82 -12.08 -20.41 30.31
CA HIS A 82 -12.77 -19.85 31.47
C HIS A 82 -13.09 -18.37 31.19
N PRO A 83 -14.17 -17.78 31.76
CA PRO A 83 -14.43 -16.34 31.61
C PRO A 83 -13.24 -15.46 32.00
N ILE A 84 -12.43 -15.87 32.99
CA ILE A 84 -11.19 -15.18 33.37
C ILE A 84 -10.17 -15.14 32.22
N ARG A 85 -10.00 -16.25 31.47
CA ARG A 85 -9.17 -16.27 30.26
C ARG A 85 -9.71 -15.32 29.20
N SER A 86 -11.03 -15.31 29.01
CA SER A 86 -11.68 -14.41 28.05
C SER A 86 -11.47 -12.93 28.41
N ILE A 87 -11.58 -12.60 29.70
CA ILE A 87 -11.30 -11.25 30.23
C ILE A 87 -9.82 -10.91 30.04
N GLY A 88 -8.90 -11.82 30.39
CA GLY A 88 -7.46 -11.60 30.21
C GLY A 88 -7.07 -11.43 28.73
N ILE A 89 -7.70 -12.18 27.82
CA ILE A 89 -7.54 -12.02 26.37
C ILE A 89 -8.06 -10.63 25.94
N ALA A 90 -9.24 -10.23 26.40
CA ALA A 90 -9.80 -8.92 26.08
C ALA A 90 -8.93 -7.76 26.62
N CYS A 91 -8.31 -7.92 27.78
CA CYS A 91 -7.41 -6.94 28.39
C CYS A 91 -5.97 -6.99 27.86
N SER A 92 -5.63 -7.95 26.99
CA SER A 92 -4.26 -8.15 26.51
C SER A 92 -3.63 -6.93 25.80
N PRO A 93 -4.36 -6.09 25.02
CA PRO A 93 -3.77 -4.90 24.42
C PRO A 93 -3.39 -3.84 25.47
N LEU A 94 -4.23 -3.66 26.50
CA LEU A 94 -3.94 -2.76 27.62
C LEU A 94 -2.75 -3.24 28.44
N PHE A 95 -2.65 -4.57 28.64
CA PHE A 95 -1.49 -5.17 29.28
C PHE A 95 -0.20 -4.89 28.50
N LEU A 96 -0.19 -4.99 27.18
CA LEU A 96 0.99 -4.63 26.37
C LEU A 96 1.37 -3.16 26.50
N LEU A 97 0.39 -2.25 26.42
CA LEU A 97 0.65 -0.82 26.61
C LEU A 97 1.23 -0.54 28.00
N PHE A 98 0.74 -1.24 29.03
CA PHE A 98 1.28 -1.16 30.38
C PHE A 98 2.72 -1.68 30.46
N ILE A 99 3.05 -2.79 29.80
CA ILE A 99 4.43 -3.31 29.73
C ILE A 99 5.35 -2.34 29.01
N VAL A 100 4.90 -1.73 27.91
CA VAL A 100 5.66 -0.70 27.18
C VAL A 100 5.90 0.52 28.07
N TYR A 101 4.85 1.03 28.72
CA TYR A 101 4.94 2.14 29.67
C TYR A 101 5.95 1.85 30.79
N LEU A 102 5.82 0.70 31.46
CA LEU A 102 6.69 0.29 32.55
C LEU A 102 8.14 0.17 32.08
N THR A 103 8.37 -0.40 30.89
CA THR A 103 9.71 -0.55 30.32
C THR A 103 10.35 0.82 30.02
N LEU A 104 9.58 1.77 29.47
CA LEU A 104 10.05 3.13 29.20
C LEU A 104 10.33 3.90 30.51
N ASP A 105 9.46 3.78 31.51
CA ASP A 105 9.67 4.41 32.82
C ASP A 105 10.96 3.90 33.49
N ILE A 106 11.21 2.59 33.39
CA ILE A 106 12.44 1.96 33.90
C ILE A 106 13.68 2.45 33.13
N LEU A 107 13.60 2.61 31.79
CA LEU A 107 14.67 3.14 30.96
C LEU A 107 15.05 4.56 31.39
N PHE A 108 14.09 5.50 31.41
CA PHE A 108 14.37 6.90 31.73
C PHE A 108 14.90 7.05 33.16
N LYS A 109 14.40 6.24 34.09
CA LYS A 109 14.97 6.07 35.43
C LYS A 109 16.43 5.63 35.36
N GLY A 110 16.77 4.65 34.53
CA GLY A 110 18.15 4.18 34.36
C GLY A 110 19.10 5.23 33.79
N MET A 111 18.60 6.12 32.93
CA MET A 111 19.36 7.22 32.33
C MET A 111 19.41 8.48 33.20
N SER A 112 18.62 8.55 34.29
CA SER A 112 18.41 9.75 35.10
C SER A 112 17.82 10.93 34.31
N ASP A 113 17.04 10.63 33.27
CA ASP A 113 16.33 11.60 32.44
C ASP A 113 14.82 11.53 32.71
N ASP A 114 14.08 12.55 32.29
CA ASP A 114 12.62 12.57 32.31
C ASP A 114 12.02 12.71 30.91
N ALA A 115 10.85 12.10 30.71
CA ALA A 115 10.10 12.22 29.47
C ALA A 115 8.62 12.47 29.75
N ILE A 116 8.00 13.33 28.93
CA ILE A 116 6.61 13.75 29.11
C ILE A 116 5.79 13.30 27.91
N ILE A 117 4.80 12.46 28.16
CA ILE A 117 3.82 12.07 27.15
C ILE A 117 2.52 12.82 27.43
N THR A 118 2.08 13.66 26.49
CA THR A 118 0.78 14.34 26.57
C THR A 118 -0.21 13.65 25.62
N LEU A 119 -1.25 13.04 26.19
CA LEU A 119 -2.36 12.43 25.46
C LEU A 119 -3.58 13.36 25.51
N ASP A 120 -3.99 13.85 24.35
CA ASP A 120 -5.25 14.59 24.20
C ASP A 120 -6.35 13.63 23.74
N LEU A 121 -7.32 13.35 24.61
CA LEU A 121 -8.31 12.30 24.39
C LEU A 121 -9.18 12.56 23.15
N ILE A 122 -9.59 13.80 22.94
CA ILE A 122 -10.38 14.18 21.76
C ILE A 122 -9.52 14.13 20.51
N SER A 123 -8.31 14.68 20.55
CA SER A 123 -7.37 14.63 19.42
C SER A 123 -7.07 13.19 18.98
N ILE A 124 -6.84 12.28 19.93
CA ILE A 124 -6.63 10.84 19.65
C ILE A 124 -7.88 10.20 19.07
N SER A 125 -9.06 10.48 19.62
CA SER A 125 -10.34 9.92 19.14
C SER A 125 -10.64 10.34 17.71
N VAL A 126 -10.47 11.63 17.43
CA VAL A 126 -10.65 12.23 16.11
C VAL A 126 -9.60 11.74 15.12
N GLY A 127 -8.33 11.70 15.52
CA GLY A 127 -7.24 11.13 14.73
C GLY A 127 -7.48 9.65 14.41
N THR A 128 -8.01 8.90 15.38
CA THR A 128 -8.42 7.50 15.21
C THR A 128 -9.46 7.40 14.09
N LEU A 129 -10.54 8.18 14.13
CA LEU A 129 -11.58 8.14 13.10
C LEU A 129 -11.04 8.50 11.70
N THR A 130 -10.18 9.51 11.62
CA THR A 130 -9.58 9.96 10.36
C THR A 130 -8.72 8.87 9.73
N TRP A 131 -7.79 8.27 10.48
CA TRP A 131 -6.94 7.20 9.97
C TRP A 131 -7.70 5.91 9.73
N SER A 132 -8.66 5.58 10.60
CA SER A 132 -9.51 4.38 10.45
C SER A 132 -10.27 4.43 9.14
N THR A 133 -10.90 5.55 8.81
CA THR A 133 -11.69 5.68 7.58
C THR A 133 -10.84 5.72 6.32
N THR A 134 -9.65 6.30 6.39
CA THR A 134 -8.65 6.24 5.33
C THR A 134 -8.31 4.78 4.99
N TYR A 135 -7.95 3.98 6.00
CA TYR A 135 -7.62 2.56 5.79
C TYR A 135 -8.86 1.73 5.43
N LEU A 136 -10.03 2.05 6.00
CA LEU A 136 -11.27 1.34 5.75
C LEU A 136 -11.71 1.45 4.28
N ALA A 137 -11.54 2.62 3.65
CA ALA A 137 -11.93 2.82 2.25
C ALA A 137 -11.19 1.88 1.27
N ILE A 138 -9.91 1.60 1.55
CA ILE A 138 -9.11 0.63 0.78
C ILE A 138 -9.43 -0.80 1.25
N ALA A 139 -9.47 -1.03 2.56
CA ALA A 139 -9.66 -2.34 3.16
C ALA A 139 -11.01 -2.98 2.81
N VAL A 140 -12.10 -2.21 2.75
CA VAL A 140 -13.42 -2.72 2.34
C VAL A 140 -13.43 -3.10 0.86
N GLY A 141 -12.78 -2.31 0.01
CA GLY A 141 -12.59 -2.64 -1.41
C GLY A 141 -11.85 -3.96 -1.58
N LEU A 142 -10.70 -4.10 -0.91
CA LEU A 142 -9.92 -5.34 -0.88
C LEU A 142 -10.71 -6.52 -0.30
N THR A 143 -11.49 -6.30 0.77
CA THR A 143 -12.33 -7.33 1.39
C THR A 143 -13.39 -7.85 0.41
N LEU A 144 -13.99 -6.96 -0.38
CA LEU A 144 -14.97 -7.31 -1.38
C LEU A 144 -14.34 -8.11 -2.53
N THR A 145 -13.17 -7.68 -3.03
CA THR A 145 -12.45 -8.41 -4.07
C THR A 145 -11.97 -9.77 -3.57
N TYR A 146 -11.45 -9.88 -2.35
CA TYR A 146 -11.07 -11.16 -1.75
C TYR A 146 -12.27 -12.11 -1.62
N LYS A 147 -13.40 -11.59 -1.13
CA LYS A 147 -14.61 -12.41 -0.91
C LYS A 147 -15.16 -12.98 -2.21
N VAL A 148 -15.26 -12.16 -3.27
CA VAL A 148 -15.91 -12.56 -4.53
C VAL A 148 -14.93 -13.16 -5.53
N GLN A 149 -13.69 -12.66 -5.59
CA GLN A 149 -12.70 -13.01 -6.62
C GLN A 149 -11.55 -13.89 -6.12
N ARG A 150 -11.38 -14.06 -4.80
CA ARG A 150 -10.40 -14.98 -4.16
C ARG A 150 -8.92 -14.69 -4.42
N TYR A 151 -8.53 -13.42 -4.59
CA TYR A 151 -7.12 -13.01 -4.62
C TYR A 151 -6.91 -11.62 -3.99
N GLY A 152 -5.66 -11.31 -3.62
CA GLY A 152 -5.26 -10.00 -3.15
C GLY A 152 -5.03 -9.02 -4.29
N ASN A 153 -5.86 -7.98 -4.37
CA ASN A 153 -5.77 -6.97 -5.41
C ASN A 153 -4.82 -5.81 -5.01
N PHE A 154 -3.54 -5.90 -5.37
CA PHE A 154 -2.56 -4.84 -5.10
C PHE A 154 -2.84 -3.53 -5.85
N ALA A 155 -3.66 -3.55 -6.91
CA ALA A 155 -4.12 -2.32 -7.57
C ALA A 155 -5.21 -1.56 -6.80
N GLN A 156 -5.71 -2.09 -5.68
CA GLN A 156 -6.85 -1.47 -5.00
C GLN A 156 -6.56 -0.05 -4.50
N SER A 157 -5.33 0.20 -4.01
CA SER A 157 -4.92 1.54 -3.62
C SER A 157 -4.80 2.48 -4.82
N GLU A 158 -4.54 1.99 -6.03
CA GLU A 158 -4.46 2.86 -7.20
C GLU A 158 -5.84 3.40 -7.59
N PHE A 159 -6.94 2.70 -7.25
CA PHE A 159 -8.28 3.30 -7.37
C PHE A 159 -8.49 4.45 -6.38
N PHE A 160 -7.91 4.35 -5.18
CA PHE A 160 -7.86 5.45 -4.22
C PHE A 160 -7.03 6.62 -4.77
N MET A 161 -5.89 6.34 -5.41
CA MET A 161 -5.11 7.36 -6.13
C MET A 161 -5.90 8.05 -7.24
N ILE A 162 -6.58 7.30 -8.11
CA ILE A 162 -7.41 7.89 -9.17
C ILE A 162 -8.48 8.81 -8.55
N GLY A 163 -9.06 8.42 -7.42
CA GLY A 163 -9.97 9.28 -6.66
C GLY A 163 -9.35 10.62 -6.22
N MET A 164 -8.13 10.60 -5.68
CA MET A 164 -7.41 11.82 -5.27
C MET A 164 -7.14 12.75 -6.46
N TYR A 165 -6.75 12.21 -7.62
CA TYR A 165 -6.47 13.02 -8.79
C TYR A 165 -7.74 13.48 -9.50
N LEU A 166 -8.81 12.69 -9.47
CA LEU A 166 -10.08 13.10 -10.03
C LEU A 166 -10.69 14.28 -9.28
N SER A 167 -10.56 14.34 -7.94
CA SER A 167 -11.05 15.51 -7.20
C SER A 167 -10.31 16.78 -7.61
N MET A 168 -9.01 16.67 -7.91
CA MET A 168 -8.24 17.78 -8.46
C MET A 168 -8.61 18.11 -9.92
N VAL A 169 -8.87 17.12 -10.77
CA VAL A 169 -9.39 17.35 -12.14
C VAL A 169 -10.69 18.15 -12.07
N MET A 170 -11.59 17.81 -11.14
CA MET A 170 -12.85 18.54 -10.99
C MET A 170 -12.66 20.02 -10.63
N VAL A 171 -11.60 20.38 -9.88
CA VAL A 171 -11.26 21.80 -9.60
C VAL A 171 -10.83 22.53 -10.87
N TRP A 172 -10.18 21.84 -11.80
CA TRP A 172 -9.64 22.43 -13.03
C TRP A 172 -10.62 22.46 -14.20
N VAL A 173 -11.77 21.79 -14.07
CA VAL A 173 -12.83 21.87 -15.08
C VAL A 173 -13.38 23.30 -15.11
N ASP A 174 -13.46 23.89 -16.30
CA ASP A 174 -13.92 25.28 -16.49
C ASP A 174 -15.31 25.58 -15.92
N GLN A 175 -16.14 24.54 -15.78
CA GLN A 175 -17.45 24.63 -15.14
C GLN A 175 -17.34 24.87 -13.63
N PHE A 176 -16.36 24.30 -12.92
CA PHE A 176 -16.25 24.36 -11.46
C PHE A 176 -15.13 25.30 -10.98
N TYR A 177 -14.21 25.67 -11.87
CA TYR A 177 -13.09 26.55 -11.54
C TYR A 177 -13.51 27.87 -10.86
N PRO A 178 -14.52 28.63 -11.37
CA PRO A 178 -14.93 29.87 -10.72
C PRO A 178 -15.41 29.68 -9.27
N LEU A 179 -15.86 28.48 -8.91
CA LEU A 179 -16.26 28.19 -7.53
C LEU A 179 -15.05 27.92 -6.64
N ALA A 180 -14.07 27.17 -7.15
CA ALA A 180 -12.87 26.80 -6.40
C ALA A 180 -11.86 27.95 -6.25
N SER A 181 -11.83 28.88 -7.21
CA SER A 181 -10.96 30.07 -7.20
C SER A 181 -11.57 31.28 -6.51
N ALA A 182 -12.77 31.15 -5.94
CA ALA A 182 -13.43 32.23 -5.22
C ALA A 182 -12.59 32.68 -4.01
N PRO A 183 -12.57 33.98 -3.68
CA PRO A 183 -11.91 34.47 -2.49
C PRO A 183 -12.65 33.98 -1.23
N ARG A 184 -11.92 33.94 -0.11
CA ARG A 184 -12.45 33.47 1.17
C ARG A 184 -13.54 34.41 1.70
N ASP A 185 -14.71 33.86 1.99
CA ASP A 185 -15.86 34.58 2.53
C ASP A 185 -16.34 34.05 3.91
N GLY A 186 -15.77 32.93 4.37
CA GLY A 186 -16.09 32.29 5.65
C GLY A 186 -17.32 31.38 5.64
N VAL A 187 -17.90 31.07 4.48
CA VAL A 187 -19.04 30.16 4.31
C VAL A 187 -18.61 28.94 3.47
N LEU A 188 -19.15 27.76 3.76
CA LEU A 188 -18.76 26.55 3.00
C LEU A 188 -19.64 26.36 1.77
N VAL A 189 -18.97 26.06 0.66
CA VAL A 189 -19.60 25.56 -0.56
C VAL A 189 -19.46 24.03 -0.66
N TRP A 190 -20.58 23.35 -0.96
CA TRP A 190 -20.71 21.89 -0.94
C TRP A 190 -20.84 21.23 -2.31
N SER A 191 -21.38 21.91 -3.32
CA SER A 191 -21.64 21.35 -4.66
C SER A 191 -20.42 20.67 -5.27
N LEU A 192 -19.27 21.35 -5.33
CA LEU A 192 -18.06 20.76 -5.90
C LEU A 192 -17.64 19.50 -5.13
N LEU A 193 -17.68 19.54 -3.79
CA LEU A 193 -17.40 18.37 -2.97
C LEU A 193 -18.38 17.21 -3.27
N LEU A 194 -19.68 17.46 -3.38
CA LEU A 194 -20.67 16.43 -3.67
C LEU A 194 -20.48 15.82 -5.07
N TRP A 195 -20.27 16.65 -6.09
CA TRP A 195 -20.01 16.19 -7.46
C TRP A 195 -18.69 15.42 -7.56
N THR A 196 -17.64 15.84 -6.86
CA THR A 196 -16.36 15.11 -6.83
C THR A 196 -16.51 13.74 -6.18
N ILE A 197 -17.24 13.62 -5.08
CA ILE A 197 -17.48 12.35 -4.37
C ILE A 197 -18.25 11.37 -5.27
N ILE A 198 -19.36 11.83 -5.88
CA ILE A 198 -20.19 11.01 -6.78
C ILE A 198 -19.39 10.64 -8.04
N GLY A 199 -18.73 11.62 -8.65
CA GLY A 199 -17.87 11.44 -9.82
C GLY A 199 -16.76 10.42 -9.54
N ALA A 200 -16.09 10.53 -8.39
CA ALA A 200 -15.08 9.56 -7.96
C ALA A 200 -15.63 8.16 -7.81
N PHE A 201 -16.76 7.98 -7.13
CA PHE A 201 -17.36 6.67 -6.99
C PHE A 201 -17.70 6.03 -8.36
N VAL A 202 -18.30 6.80 -9.27
CA VAL A 202 -18.74 6.29 -10.58
C VAL A 202 -17.54 6.04 -11.50
N LEU A 203 -16.64 7.00 -11.65
CA LEU A 203 -15.54 6.93 -12.62
C LEU A 203 -14.47 5.92 -12.20
N THR A 204 -14.11 5.84 -10.91
CA THR A 204 -13.21 4.77 -10.46
C THR A 204 -13.90 3.41 -10.48
N GLY A 205 -15.21 3.35 -10.24
CA GLY A 205 -16.01 2.14 -10.44
C GLY A 205 -15.96 1.64 -11.90
N ILE A 206 -16.12 2.55 -12.87
CA ILE A 206 -15.99 2.24 -14.31
C ILE A 206 -14.56 1.78 -14.62
N ALA A 207 -13.53 2.45 -14.10
CA ALA A 207 -12.15 2.01 -14.25
C ALA A 207 -11.94 0.59 -13.71
N GLY A 208 -12.55 0.25 -12.57
CA GLY A 208 -12.57 -1.11 -12.02
C GLY A 208 -13.19 -2.14 -12.98
N ILE A 209 -14.31 -1.82 -13.62
CA ILE A 209 -14.93 -2.68 -14.65
C ILE A 209 -14.01 -2.86 -15.85
N VAL A 210 -13.43 -1.76 -16.35
CA VAL A 210 -12.54 -1.77 -17.53
C VAL A 210 -11.35 -2.69 -17.28
N ILE A 211 -10.68 -2.54 -16.13
CA ILE A 211 -9.53 -3.36 -15.76
C ILE A 211 -9.93 -4.83 -15.58
N ASP A 212 -11.05 -5.09 -14.90
CA ASP A 212 -11.54 -6.46 -14.73
C ASP A 212 -11.78 -7.16 -16.07
N ARG A 213 -12.37 -6.43 -17.02
CA ARG A 213 -12.69 -6.94 -18.35
C ARG A 213 -11.46 -7.16 -19.22
N LEU A 214 -10.55 -6.18 -19.26
CA LEU A 214 -9.36 -6.23 -20.12
C LEU A 214 -8.28 -7.19 -19.62
N VAL A 215 -8.18 -7.36 -18.30
CA VAL A 215 -7.07 -8.08 -17.67
C VAL A 215 -7.57 -9.29 -16.89
N TYR A 216 -8.30 -9.10 -15.79
CA TYR A 216 -8.58 -10.18 -14.85
C TYR A 216 -9.47 -11.28 -15.41
N ARG A 217 -10.45 -10.94 -16.24
CA ARG A 217 -11.33 -11.90 -16.91
C ARG A 217 -10.54 -12.94 -17.70
N GLY A 218 -9.52 -12.51 -18.45
CA GLY A 218 -8.68 -13.41 -19.24
C GLY A 218 -7.88 -14.40 -18.38
N PHE A 219 -7.40 -13.95 -17.21
CA PHE A 219 -6.72 -14.82 -16.26
C PHE A 219 -7.67 -15.81 -15.58
N ARG A 220 -8.88 -15.37 -15.22
CA ARG A 220 -9.92 -16.24 -14.63
C ARG A 220 -10.36 -17.34 -15.61
N GLN A 221 -10.58 -17.00 -16.87
CA GLN A 221 -10.94 -17.99 -17.91
C GLN A 221 -9.86 -19.06 -18.13
N LYS A 222 -8.59 -18.74 -17.83
CA LYS A 222 -7.47 -19.68 -17.89
C LYS A 222 -7.22 -20.43 -16.57
N ASN A 223 -8.10 -20.29 -15.57
CA ASN A 223 -7.94 -20.85 -14.23
C ASN A 223 -6.57 -20.53 -13.61
N ALA A 224 -6.10 -19.28 -13.81
CA ALA A 224 -4.86 -18.83 -13.21
C ALA A 224 -4.93 -18.94 -11.68
N SER A 225 -3.82 -19.31 -11.05
CA SER A 225 -3.76 -19.38 -9.58
C SER A 225 -3.96 -17.99 -8.94
N PRO A 226 -4.45 -17.92 -7.69
CA PRO A 226 -4.58 -16.64 -6.98
C PRO A 226 -3.27 -15.83 -6.93
N GLN A 227 -2.13 -16.51 -6.89
CA GLN A 227 -0.80 -15.89 -6.92
C GLN A 227 -0.54 -15.15 -8.23
N VAL A 228 -0.87 -15.77 -9.37
CA VAL A 228 -0.74 -15.13 -10.69
C VAL A 228 -1.69 -13.93 -10.81
N MET A 229 -2.92 -14.03 -10.28
CA MET A 229 -3.85 -12.91 -10.24
C MET A 229 -3.34 -11.74 -9.39
N MET A 230 -2.75 -12.06 -8.24
CA MET A 230 -2.13 -11.08 -7.34
C MET A 230 -0.96 -10.36 -8.02
N ILE A 231 -0.10 -11.10 -8.73
CA ILE A 231 1.00 -10.51 -9.52
C ILE A 231 0.47 -9.67 -10.68
N ALA A 232 -0.58 -10.12 -11.38
CA ALA A 232 -1.20 -9.33 -12.45
C ALA A 232 -1.76 -8.00 -11.92
N SER A 233 -2.36 -8.01 -10.71
CA SER A 233 -2.84 -6.79 -10.06
C SER A 233 -1.71 -5.81 -9.74
N LEU A 234 -0.52 -6.32 -9.41
CA LEU A 234 0.66 -5.48 -9.23
C LEU A 234 1.09 -4.81 -10.55
N GLY A 235 1.09 -5.56 -11.66
CA GLY A 235 1.37 -5.00 -12.98
C GLY A 235 0.40 -3.88 -13.37
N ILE A 236 -0.90 -4.07 -13.08
CA ILE A 236 -1.91 -3.02 -13.24
C ILE A 236 -1.60 -1.82 -12.36
N ALA A 237 -1.19 -2.05 -11.10
CA ALA A 237 -0.90 -0.96 -10.18
C ALA A 237 0.22 -0.05 -10.71
N LEU A 238 1.28 -0.64 -11.27
CA LEU A 238 2.37 0.08 -11.91
C LEU A 238 1.90 0.87 -13.14
N ILE A 239 1.02 0.29 -13.97
CA ILE A 239 0.44 0.98 -15.13
C ILE A 239 -0.36 2.20 -14.68
N LEU A 240 -1.31 2.02 -13.75
CA LEU A 240 -2.16 3.11 -13.29
C LEU A 240 -1.36 4.24 -12.68
N ARG A 241 -0.38 3.91 -11.82
CA ARG A 241 0.47 4.91 -11.20
C ARG A 241 1.32 5.65 -12.23
N ALA A 242 1.89 4.94 -13.19
CA ALA A 242 2.68 5.56 -14.24
C ALA A 242 1.84 6.49 -15.13
N LEU A 243 0.60 6.12 -15.45
CA LEU A 243 -0.31 6.99 -16.20
C LEU A 243 -0.63 8.27 -15.44
N VAL A 244 -0.85 8.19 -14.12
CA VAL A 244 -1.08 9.37 -13.28
C VAL A 244 0.18 10.23 -13.18
N TYR A 245 1.36 9.62 -13.00
CA TYR A 245 2.63 10.33 -13.00
C TYR A 245 2.91 11.06 -14.32
N LEU A 246 2.66 10.40 -15.46
CA LEU A 246 2.78 11.02 -16.77
C LEU A 246 1.80 12.18 -16.93
N ARG A 247 0.55 12.02 -16.48
CA ARG A 247 -0.48 13.05 -16.69
C ARG A 247 -0.43 14.22 -15.71
N PHE A 248 0.05 14.04 -14.48
CA PHE A 248 -0.03 15.03 -13.39
C PHE A 248 1.32 15.35 -12.72
N GLY A 249 2.39 14.62 -13.08
CA GLY A 249 3.72 14.79 -12.50
C GLY A 249 3.88 14.25 -11.07
N ALA A 250 5.09 14.42 -10.52
CA ALA A 250 5.41 14.09 -9.12
C ALA A 250 5.11 15.22 -8.11
N GLY A 251 4.55 16.33 -8.58
CA GLY A 251 4.21 17.47 -7.74
C GLY A 251 3.25 17.09 -6.61
N LYS A 252 3.44 17.71 -5.44
CA LYS A 252 2.50 17.58 -4.32
C LYS A 252 1.28 18.43 -4.62
N LYS A 253 0.12 17.79 -4.78
CA LYS A 253 -1.16 18.46 -5.04
C LYS A 253 -2.09 18.31 -3.83
N MET A 254 -3.13 19.12 -3.79
CA MET A 254 -4.16 19.11 -2.74
C MET A 254 -5.50 19.45 -3.38
N PHE A 255 -6.57 18.84 -2.88
CA PHE A 255 -7.92 19.16 -3.31
C PHE A 255 -8.54 20.16 -2.33
N GLU A 256 -8.93 21.30 -2.86
CA GLU A 256 -9.61 22.38 -2.12
C GLU A 256 -10.89 22.67 -2.91
N PRO A 257 -12.07 22.18 -2.45
CA PRO A 257 -13.32 22.45 -3.16
C PRO A 257 -13.65 23.94 -3.22
N ASP A 258 -13.22 24.66 -2.20
CA ASP A 258 -13.35 26.09 -2.03
C ASP A 258 -12.32 26.54 -0.97
N ALA A 259 -11.88 27.79 -1.03
CA ALA A 259 -10.81 28.34 -0.22
C ALA A 259 -11.14 28.37 1.28
N ASP A 260 -12.43 28.38 1.64
CA ASP A 260 -12.91 28.44 3.02
C ASP A 260 -12.81 27.10 3.76
N TRP A 261 -12.81 25.97 3.05
CA TRP A 261 -12.65 24.65 3.68
C TRP A 261 -11.41 24.51 4.56
N ARG A 262 -10.41 25.37 4.37
CA ARG A 262 -9.12 25.33 5.08
C ARG A 262 -8.87 26.53 5.98
N VAL A 263 -9.85 27.41 6.20
CA VAL A 263 -9.67 28.50 7.16
C VAL A 263 -9.61 27.95 8.60
N PRO A 264 -8.62 28.36 9.42
CA PRO A 264 -8.47 27.85 10.78
C PRO A 264 -9.66 28.14 11.72
N SER A 265 -10.52 29.10 11.37
CA SER A 265 -11.75 29.46 12.10
C SER A 265 -12.87 28.42 11.92
N LEU A 266 -12.93 27.72 10.78
CA LEU A 266 -13.96 26.72 10.50
C LEU A 266 -13.59 25.36 11.09
N ARG A 267 -13.86 25.23 12.39
CA ARG A 267 -13.57 24.05 13.19
C ARG A 267 -14.61 23.85 14.29
N TRP A 268 -14.73 22.63 14.78
CA TRP A 268 -15.41 22.35 16.03
C TRP A 268 -14.40 22.49 17.17
N ASP A 269 -14.65 23.41 18.09
CA ASP A 269 -13.89 23.51 19.34
C ASP A 269 -14.51 22.57 20.37
N ILE A 270 -13.98 21.35 20.44
CA ILE A 270 -14.52 20.28 21.29
C ILE A 270 -13.78 20.32 22.64
N PRO A 271 -14.47 20.47 23.78
CA PRO A 271 -13.85 20.39 25.10
C PRO A 271 -13.12 19.05 25.27
N THR A 272 -11.88 19.10 25.73
CA THR A 272 -11.01 17.94 25.87
C THR A 272 -10.40 17.85 27.26
N THR A 273 -10.10 16.63 27.67
CA THR A 273 -9.27 16.36 28.85
C THR A 273 -7.92 15.85 28.36
N LYS A 274 -6.86 16.51 28.82
CA LYS A 274 -5.48 16.12 28.51
C LYS A 274 -4.90 15.33 29.66
N LEU A 275 -4.34 14.17 29.34
CA LEU A 275 -3.63 13.29 30.27
C LEU A 275 -2.13 13.44 30.02
N ARG A 276 -1.37 13.83 31.03
CA ARG A 276 0.09 13.91 30.96
C ARG A 276 0.70 12.83 31.82
N PHE A 277 1.62 12.06 31.24
CA PHE A 277 2.39 11.03 31.93
C PHE A 277 3.84 11.47 32.04
N TYR A 278 4.38 11.36 33.25
CA TYR A 278 5.78 11.63 33.55
C TYR A 278 6.51 10.30 33.70
N LEU A 279 7.44 10.05 32.77
CA LEU A 279 8.32 8.87 32.78
C LEU A 279 9.68 9.27 33.36
N GLY A 280 10.31 8.35 34.09
CA GLY A 280 11.72 8.52 34.46
C GLY A 280 11.95 9.15 35.83
N ASP A 281 12.94 10.04 35.89
CA ASP A 281 13.20 10.82 37.09
C ASP A 281 12.10 11.87 37.31
N ARG A 282 11.59 11.92 38.53
CA ARG A 282 10.52 12.82 38.94
C ARG A 282 10.94 13.72 40.09
N SER A 283 12.20 13.64 40.52
CA SER A 283 12.77 14.56 41.50
C SER A 283 12.83 15.97 40.92
N ILE A 284 12.75 16.96 41.81
CA ILE A 284 12.83 18.38 41.50
C ILE A 284 14.02 18.93 42.28
N ASP A 285 14.81 19.83 41.69
CA ASP A 285 15.97 20.41 42.35
C ASP A 285 15.58 21.19 43.60
N GLU A 286 16.38 21.10 44.67
CA GLU A 286 16.11 21.76 45.95
C GLU A 286 15.87 23.27 45.77
N GLY A 287 14.68 23.74 46.15
CA GLY A 287 14.27 25.15 46.04
C GLY A 287 13.52 25.51 44.75
N SER A 288 13.33 24.57 43.82
CA SER A 288 12.47 24.77 42.64
C SER A 288 11.07 24.15 42.85
N THR A 289 10.05 24.76 42.25
CA THR A 289 8.66 24.32 42.37
C THR A 289 8.10 23.90 41.02
N TYR A 290 7.21 22.91 41.02
CA TYR A 290 6.54 22.45 39.80
C TYR A 290 5.11 22.97 39.76
N THR A 291 4.74 23.58 38.63
CA THR A 291 3.39 24.10 38.39
C THR A 291 2.55 23.04 37.68
N LEU A 292 1.55 22.50 38.38
CA LEU A 292 0.58 21.59 37.76
C LEU A 292 -0.23 22.36 36.73
N ASN A 293 -0.72 21.65 35.72
CA ASN A 293 -1.62 22.23 34.72
C ASN A 293 -3.08 22.23 35.18
N SER A 294 -3.36 21.73 36.39
CA SER A 294 -4.62 21.89 37.10
C SER A 294 -4.66 23.22 37.86
N CYS A 295 -5.83 23.83 37.90
CA CYS A 295 -6.06 25.12 38.53
C CYS A 295 -6.65 24.94 39.93
N ASP A 296 -6.33 25.87 40.83
CA ASP A 296 -6.90 25.88 42.19
C ASP A 296 -8.38 26.30 42.16
N ALA A 297 -9.19 25.69 43.03
CA ALA A 297 -10.63 25.88 43.08
C ALA A 297 -11.04 27.29 43.54
N GLU A 298 -10.17 28.00 44.28
CA GLU A 298 -10.48 29.28 44.92
C GLU A 298 -9.80 30.51 44.27
N GLY A 299 -8.74 30.33 43.47
CA GLY A 299 -7.85 31.43 43.05
C GLY A 299 -7.63 31.64 41.55
N GLY A 300 -8.07 30.73 40.68
CA GLY A 300 -7.82 30.85 39.23
C GLY A 300 -6.34 30.81 38.82
N GLU A 301 -5.45 30.47 39.75
CA GLU A 301 -4.02 30.27 39.52
C GLU A 301 -3.70 28.76 39.45
N ARG A 302 -2.55 28.41 38.84
CA ARG A 302 -2.09 27.03 38.73
C ARG A 302 -1.60 26.50 40.07
N ILE A 303 -1.92 25.25 40.39
CA ILE A 303 -1.47 24.62 41.64
C ILE A 303 0.05 24.44 41.57
N VAL A 304 0.77 25.01 42.55
CA VAL A 304 2.22 24.87 42.68
C VAL A 304 2.51 23.83 43.76
N VAL A 305 3.32 22.82 43.44
CA VAL A 305 3.70 21.76 44.39
C VAL A 305 5.21 21.79 44.62
N GLU A 306 5.57 21.75 45.90
CA GLU A 306 6.93 21.52 46.39
C GLU A 306 7.15 20.01 46.54
N GLY A 307 8.20 19.44 45.94
CA GLY A 307 8.54 18.01 46.09
C GLY A 307 8.91 17.29 44.80
N SER A 308 8.04 16.41 44.30
CA SER A 308 8.31 15.57 43.11
C SER A 308 7.17 15.66 42.09
N LYS A 309 7.50 15.52 40.80
CA LYS A 309 6.51 15.48 39.71
C LYS A 309 5.55 14.30 39.91
N PRO A 310 4.22 14.46 39.72
CA PRO A 310 3.26 13.36 39.82
C PRO A 310 3.51 12.29 38.75
N LEU A 311 3.00 11.06 38.92
CA LEU A 311 3.10 10.01 37.90
C LEU A 311 2.31 10.36 36.64
N PHE A 312 1.11 10.88 36.84
CA PHE A 312 0.26 11.41 35.80
C PHE A 312 -0.49 12.63 36.36
N GLU A 313 -0.81 13.57 35.48
CA GLU A 313 -1.74 14.67 35.77
C GLU A 313 -2.82 14.73 34.70
N THR A 314 -4.00 15.21 35.10
CA THR A 314 -5.14 15.37 34.21
C THR A 314 -5.62 16.81 34.30
N TYR A 315 -5.83 17.46 33.16
CA TYR A 315 -6.33 18.83 33.13
C TYR A 315 -7.29 19.02 31.95
N ASP A 316 -8.31 19.83 32.20
CA ASP A 316 -9.43 20.13 31.30
C ASP A 316 -9.60 21.65 31.08
N LEU A 317 -8.80 22.48 31.76
CA LEU A 317 -8.74 23.93 31.59
C LEU A 317 -7.49 24.34 30.80
N ALA A 318 -7.59 25.47 30.11
CA ALA A 318 -6.51 26.08 29.36
C ALA A 318 -5.48 26.75 30.29
N THR A 319 -4.42 27.34 29.71
CA THR A 319 -3.31 27.88 30.50
C THR A 319 -3.68 29.03 31.41
N ASN A 320 -4.76 29.73 31.10
CA ASN A 320 -5.31 30.86 31.85
C ASN A 320 -6.28 30.46 32.97
N CYS A 321 -6.50 29.15 33.20
CA CYS A 321 -7.35 28.64 34.28
C CYS A 321 -8.81 29.12 34.29
N VAL A 322 -9.27 29.71 33.18
CA VAL A 322 -10.64 30.21 33.00
C VAL A 322 -11.31 29.50 31.82
N ASP A 323 -10.62 29.39 30.69
CA ASP A 323 -11.18 28.76 29.51
C ASP A 323 -11.05 27.23 29.57
N GLN A 324 -12.03 26.51 29.02
CA GLN A 324 -11.91 25.07 28.84
C GLN A 324 -10.84 24.75 27.80
N ALA A 325 -10.04 23.71 28.05
CA ALA A 325 -9.12 23.19 27.07
C ALA A 325 -9.94 22.59 25.91
N THR A 326 -9.85 23.20 24.73
CA THR A 326 -10.53 22.72 23.53
C THR A 326 -9.53 22.12 22.55
N THR A 327 -9.99 21.12 21.80
CA THR A 327 -9.30 20.62 20.61
C THR A 327 -10.05 21.13 19.39
N GLY A 328 -9.37 21.96 18.59
CA GLY A 328 -9.89 22.43 17.32
C GLY A 328 -9.91 21.31 16.28
N TYR A 329 -11.10 20.77 15.98
CA TYR A 329 -11.29 19.79 14.92
C TYR A 329 -11.85 20.43 13.66
N ALA A 330 -10.98 20.67 12.67
CA ALA A 330 -11.36 21.31 11.42
C ALA A 330 -12.42 20.52 10.63
N TYR A 331 -13.39 21.22 10.03
CA TYR A 331 -14.53 20.61 9.34
C TYR A 331 -14.10 19.69 8.19
N TYR A 332 -13.09 20.07 7.40
CA TYR A 332 -12.59 19.25 6.29
C TYR A 332 -12.06 17.87 6.75
N LYS A 333 -11.50 17.77 7.96
CA LYS A 333 -11.08 16.48 8.52
C LYS A 333 -12.28 15.63 8.95
N GLY A 334 -13.39 16.28 9.35
CA GLY A 334 -14.68 15.67 9.68
C GLY A 334 -15.42 15.02 8.52
N ALA A 335 -15.29 15.58 7.31
CA ALA A 335 -15.95 15.07 6.11
C ALA A 335 -15.53 13.63 5.78
N MET A 336 -14.24 13.32 5.94
CA MET A 336 -13.66 12.01 5.63
C MET A 336 -14.33 10.84 6.38
N PRO A 337 -14.38 10.83 7.73
CA PRO A 337 -15.01 9.75 8.45
C PRO A 337 -16.52 9.66 8.21
N ALA A 338 -17.20 10.81 8.08
CA ALA A 338 -18.64 10.83 7.83
C ALA A 338 -19.00 10.10 6.53
N VAL A 339 -18.38 10.48 5.40
CA VAL A 339 -18.73 9.90 4.10
C VAL A 339 -18.36 8.43 4.02
N ILE A 340 -17.19 8.02 4.52
CA ILE A 340 -16.79 6.61 4.42
C ILE A 340 -17.60 5.70 5.33
N PHE A 341 -17.88 6.06 6.58
CA PHE A 341 -18.73 5.21 7.42
C PHE A 341 -20.14 5.11 6.85
N ILE A 342 -20.72 6.20 6.37
CA ILE A 342 -22.04 6.19 5.70
C ILE A 342 -22.01 5.27 4.48
N SER A 343 -20.97 5.37 3.65
CA SER A 343 -20.82 4.55 2.44
C SER A 343 -20.64 3.06 2.74
N VAL A 344 -19.88 2.72 3.79
CA VAL A 344 -19.71 1.33 4.24
C VAL A 344 -20.99 0.79 4.86
N ILE A 345 -21.73 1.59 5.62
CA ILE A 345 -23.06 1.22 6.14
C ILE A 345 -24.02 0.95 4.97
N LEU A 346 -24.04 1.82 3.94
CA LEU A 346 -24.83 1.62 2.74
C LEU A 346 -24.44 0.33 2.01
N LEU A 347 -23.14 0.05 1.90
CA LEU A 347 -22.65 -1.21 1.32
C LEU A 347 -23.09 -2.42 2.15
N LEU A 348 -23.07 -2.36 3.49
CA LEU A 348 -23.56 -3.45 4.35
C LEU A 348 -25.05 -3.70 4.15
N ILE A 349 -25.84 -2.63 4.02
CA ILE A 349 -27.27 -2.73 3.69
C ILE A 349 -27.42 -3.39 2.31
N LEU A 350 -26.65 -2.94 1.31
CA LEU A 350 -26.66 -3.51 -0.03
C LEU A 350 -26.35 -5.03 0.00
N LEU A 351 -25.29 -5.44 0.67
CA LEU A 351 -24.84 -6.85 0.68
C LEU A 351 -25.77 -7.78 1.48
N ASN A 352 -26.39 -7.28 2.55
CA ASN A 352 -27.21 -8.11 3.43
C ASN A 352 -28.69 -8.11 3.06
N LYS A 353 -29.23 -6.99 2.55
CA LYS A 353 -30.66 -6.80 2.35
C LYS A 353 -31.11 -6.89 0.88
N THR A 354 -30.22 -6.70 -0.09
CA THR A 354 -30.60 -6.70 -1.52
C THR A 354 -30.44 -8.06 -2.22
N ARG A 355 -31.11 -8.21 -3.38
CA ARG A 355 -30.95 -9.38 -4.27
C ARG A 355 -29.52 -9.50 -4.80
N LEU A 356 -28.87 -8.38 -5.11
CA LEU A 356 -27.48 -8.34 -5.56
C LEU A 356 -26.55 -8.93 -4.50
N GLY A 357 -26.71 -8.50 -3.25
CA GLY A 357 -25.93 -9.01 -2.12
C GLY A 357 -26.06 -10.52 -1.88
N ARG A 358 -27.27 -11.09 -2.11
CA ARG A 358 -27.47 -12.55 -2.06
C ARG A 358 -26.71 -13.28 -3.17
N ARG A 359 -26.74 -12.75 -4.41
CA ARG A 359 -25.98 -13.30 -5.55
C ARG A 359 -24.47 -13.23 -5.31
N MET A 360 -23.97 -12.12 -4.78
CA MET A 360 -22.55 -11.95 -4.44
C MET A 360 -22.07 -12.97 -3.41
N ARG A 361 -22.86 -13.25 -2.36
CA ARG A 361 -22.54 -14.29 -1.38
C ARG A 361 -22.54 -15.70 -1.98
N ALA A 362 -23.53 -16.03 -2.81
CA ALA A 362 -23.57 -17.31 -3.50
C ALA A 362 -22.33 -17.53 -4.40
N VAL A 363 -21.92 -16.50 -5.15
CA VAL A 363 -20.71 -16.55 -5.99
C VAL A 363 -19.43 -16.63 -5.15
N ALA A 364 -19.36 -15.93 -4.02
CA ALA A 364 -18.23 -16.00 -3.09
C ALA A 364 -18.05 -17.42 -2.53
N ASP A 365 -19.14 -18.07 -2.13
CA ASP A 365 -19.12 -19.41 -1.54
C ASP A 365 -18.73 -20.46 -2.58
N ASN A 366 -19.41 -20.50 -3.73
CA ASN A 366 -19.06 -21.38 -4.83
C ASN A 366 -19.52 -20.80 -6.19
N PRO A 367 -18.58 -20.28 -7.01
CA PRO A 367 -18.93 -19.66 -8.29
C PRO A 367 -19.55 -20.66 -9.28
N ASP A 368 -19.08 -21.91 -9.30
CA ASP A 368 -19.57 -22.93 -10.23
C ASP A 368 -21.00 -23.37 -9.88
N LEU A 369 -21.30 -23.55 -8.58
CA LEU A 369 -22.65 -23.84 -8.12
C LEU A 369 -23.60 -22.66 -8.37
N ALA A 370 -23.14 -21.43 -8.15
CA ALA A 370 -23.91 -20.23 -8.47
C ALA A 370 -24.23 -20.13 -9.96
N ALA A 371 -23.26 -20.43 -10.83
CA ALA A 371 -23.46 -20.48 -12.28
C ALA A 371 -24.52 -21.53 -12.68
N SER A 372 -24.45 -22.74 -12.10
CA SER A 372 -25.46 -23.79 -12.34
C SER A 372 -26.86 -23.42 -11.88
N SER A 373 -26.97 -22.51 -10.90
CA SER A 373 -28.23 -21.95 -10.39
C SER A 373 -28.76 -20.76 -11.22
N GLY A 374 -28.18 -20.48 -12.40
CA GLY A 374 -28.58 -19.40 -13.29
C GLY A 374 -28.07 -18.02 -12.89
N ILE A 375 -27.12 -17.92 -11.96
CA ILE A 375 -26.49 -16.65 -11.58
C ILE A 375 -25.35 -16.36 -12.57
N ASN A 376 -25.40 -15.21 -13.25
CA ASN A 376 -24.29 -14.78 -14.10
C ASN A 376 -23.11 -14.33 -13.22
N VAL A 377 -22.14 -15.22 -13.04
CA VAL A 377 -20.94 -15.01 -12.23
C VAL A 377 -20.09 -13.84 -12.74
N GLU A 378 -19.96 -13.69 -14.06
CA GLU A 378 -19.18 -12.62 -14.68
C GLU A 378 -19.75 -11.24 -14.31
N ASN A 379 -21.08 -11.06 -14.41
CA ASN A 379 -21.73 -9.82 -14.01
C ASN A 379 -21.57 -9.52 -12.52
N VAL A 380 -21.67 -10.55 -11.66
CA VAL A 380 -21.46 -10.39 -10.22
C VAL A 380 -20.03 -9.96 -9.91
N GLN A 381 -19.03 -10.55 -10.57
CA GLN A 381 -17.63 -10.16 -10.44
C GLN A 381 -17.37 -8.73 -10.94
N MET A 382 -17.97 -8.31 -12.06
CA MET A 382 -17.88 -6.93 -12.56
C MET A 382 -18.54 -5.93 -11.60
N THR A 383 -19.73 -6.24 -11.07
CA THR A 383 -20.37 -5.36 -10.07
C THR A 383 -19.56 -5.28 -8.78
N SER A 384 -18.89 -6.37 -8.39
CA SER A 384 -17.95 -6.37 -7.28
C SER A 384 -16.76 -5.44 -7.54
N ALA A 385 -16.18 -5.48 -8.74
CA ALA A 385 -15.07 -4.62 -9.13
C ALA A 385 -15.48 -3.14 -9.17
N PHE A 386 -16.70 -2.84 -9.66
CA PHE A 386 -17.27 -1.49 -9.64
C PHE A 386 -17.43 -0.96 -8.21
N LEU A 387 -18.09 -1.73 -7.33
CA LEU A 387 -18.34 -1.31 -5.94
C LEU A 387 -17.04 -1.16 -5.15
N SER A 388 -16.06 -2.06 -5.35
CA SER A 388 -14.78 -1.97 -4.65
C SER A 388 -13.96 -0.77 -5.11
N ALA A 389 -13.78 -0.59 -6.42
CA ALA A 389 -13.02 0.53 -6.98
C ALA A 389 -13.70 1.88 -6.71
N GLY A 390 -15.03 1.93 -6.80
CA GLY A 390 -15.84 3.10 -6.49
C GLY A 390 -15.68 3.56 -5.04
N LEU A 391 -15.78 2.64 -4.08
CA LEU A 391 -15.63 2.99 -2.66
C LEU A 391 -14.21 3.49 -2.33
N SER A 392 -13.18 2.87 -2.91
CA SER A 392 -11.80 3.32 -2.71
C SER A 392 -11.54 4.68 -3.39
N GLY A 393 -12.06 4.90 -4.60
CA GLY A 393 -11.95 6.19 -5.30
C GLY A 393 -12.64 7.33 -4.56
N MET A 394 -13.86 7.09 -4.05
CA MET A 394 -14.55 8.05 -3.20
C MET A 394 -13.76 8.38 -1.93
N GLY A 395 -13.12 7.38 -1.31
CA GLY A 395 -12.22 7.61 -0.18
C GLY A 395 -11.00 8.46 -0.54
N GLY A 396 -10.44 8.24 -1.73
CA GLY A 396 -9.35 9.05 -2.26
C GLY A 396 -9.73 10.50 -2.49
N ALA A 397 -10.89 10.74 -3.12
CA ALA A 397 -11.37 12.08 -3.42
C ALA A 397 -11.51 12.96 -2.16
N ILE A 398 -12.01 12.40 -1.07
CA ILE A 398 -12.19 13.13 0.18
C ILE A 398 -10.87 13.21 0.96
N PHE A 399 -10.07 12.15 0.96
CA PHE A 399 -8.76 12.16 1.58
C PHE A 399 -7.84 13.24 0.99
N ALA A 400 -8.00 13.57 -0.29
CA ALA A 400 -7.26 14.63 -0.96
C ALA A 400 -7.44 16.03 -0.33
N MET A 401 -8.50 16.24 0.47
CA MET A 401 -8.68 17.48 1.26
C MET A 401 -7.88 17.50 2.57
N THR A 402 -7.43 16.33 3.04
CA THR A 402 -6.82 16.21 4.37
C THR A 402 -5.33 16.47 4.36
N LEU A 403 -4.64 16.02 3.31
CA LEU A 403 -3.19 16.06 3.18
C LEU A 403 -2.78 16.26 1.72
N ARG A 404 -1.63 16.91 1.52
CA ARG A 404 -0.98 16.97 0.21
C ARG A 404 -0.56 15.57 -0.22
N PHE A 405 -0.86 15.22 -1.47
CA PHE A 405 -0.63 13.88 -2.00
C PHE A 405 0.24 13.90 -3.25
N THR A 406 0.81 12.74 -3.55
CA THR A 406 1.58 12.39 -4.75
C THR A 406 1.05 11.04 -5.27
N PRO A 407 1.40 10.59 -6.48
CA PRO A 407 0.91 9.31 -6.99
C PRO A 407 1.36 8.11 -6.14
N GLU A 408 2.49 8.21 -5.42
CA GLU A 408 2.97 7.19 -4.48
C GLU A 408 2.17 7.13 -3.16
N THR A 409 1.42 8.18 -2.80
CA THR A 409 0.74 8.30 -1.50
C THR A 409 -0.28 7.18 -1.26
N ALA A 410 -1.00 6.73 -2.28
CA ALA A 410 -2.00 5.67 -2.07
C ALA A 410 -1.36 4.30 -1.77
N PHE A 411 -0.20 4.01 -2.36
CA PHE A 411 0.50 2.75 -2.15
C PHE A 411 1.03 2.61 -0.73
N SER A 412 1.48 3.71 -0.10
CA SER A 412 1.87 3.68 1.32
C SER A 412 0.68 3.45 2.26
N LEU A 413 -0.54 3.79 1.84
CA LEU A 413 -1.79 3.50 2.56
C LEU A 413 -2.32 2.07 2.31
N LEU A 414 -1.84 1.39 1.26
CA LEU A 414 -2.22 0.02 0.96
C LEU A 414 -1.80 -0.95 2.06
N LEU A 415 -0.56 -0.80 2.54
CA LEU A 415 0.03 -1.74 3.49
C LEU A 415 -0.70 -1.74 4.85
N PRO A 416 -1.02 -0.59 5.50
CA PRO A 416 -1.80 -0.59 6.73
C PRO A 416 -3.22 -1.09 6.49
N SER A 417 -3.76 -0.91 5.29
CA SER A 417 -5.06 -1.46 4.91
C SER A 417 -5.05 -2.99 4.83
N PHE A 418 -3.91 -3.62 4.49
CA PHE A 418 -3.75 -5.07 4.65
C PHE A 418 -3.78 -5.47 6.13
N ALA A 419 -3.16 -4.69 7.03
CA ALA A 419 -3.24 -4.95 8.47
C ALA A 419 -4.70 -4.98 8.95
N VAL A 420 -5.53 -4.06 8.45
CA VAL A 420 -6.97 -4.00 8.74
C VAL A 420 -7.69 -5.27 8.30
N ILE A 421 -7.45 -5.76 7.09
CA ILE A 421 -8.15 -6.94 6.55
C ILE A 421 -7.73 -8.21 7.27
N VAL A 422 -6.43 -8.33 7.56
CA VAL A 422 -5.89 -9.47 8.29
C VAL A 422 -6.48 -9.52 9.69
N LEU A 423 -6.47 -8.39 10.40
CA LEU A 423 -7.04 -8.25 11.74
C LEU A 423 -8.55 -8.52 11.75
N GLY A 424 -9.25 -7.94 10.77
CA GLY A 424 -10.69 -8.07 10.55
C GLY A 424 -11.14 -9.40 9.94
N THR A 425 -10.22 -10.32 9.68
CA THR A 425 -10.43 -11.55 8.89
C THR A 425 -10.78 -11.27 7.42
N ILE A 426 -10.03 -11.90 6.51
CA ILE A 426 -10.20 -11.74 5.07
C ILE A 426 -11.65 -12.06 4.67
N GLY A 427 -12.29 -11.14 3.94
CA GLY A 427 -13.66 -11.32 3.42
C GLY A 427 -14.79 -10.91 4.37
N SER A 428 -14.47 -10.40 5.57
CA SER A 428 -15.45 -9.87 6.54
C SER A 428 -15.46 -8.35 6.58
N ILE A 429 -16.49 -7.72 6.00
CA ILE A 429 -16.64 -6.25 6.03
C ILE A 429 -16.85 -5.71 7.46
N PRO A 430 -17.70 -6.31 8.32
CA PRO A 430 -17.80 -5.88 9.72
C PRO A 430 -16.48 -6.02 10.47
N GLY A 431 -15.72 -7.06 10.18
CA GLY A 431 -14.39 -7.25 10.74
C GLY A 431 -13.40 -6.18 10.26
N ALA A 432 -13.45 -5.77 8.98
CA ALA A 432 -12.66 -4.66 8.46
C ALA A 432 -12.97 -3.32 9.16
N ILE A 433 -14.24 -3.07 9.53
CA ILE A 433 -14.61 -1.87 10.31
C ILE A 433 -13.89 -1.87 11.67
N ILE A 434 -14.01 -2.96 12.42
CA ILE A 434 -13.37 -3.10 13.74
C ILE A 434 -11.84 -3.05 13.60
N GLY A 435 -11.29 -3.77 12.61
CA GLY A 435 -9.86 -3.78 12.31
C GLY A 435 -9.33 -2.39 11.99
N SER A 436 -10.09 -1.59 11.22
CA SER A 436 -9.72 -0.22 10.87
C SER A 436 -9.69 0.70 12.08
N LEU A 437 -10.67 0.56 12.98
CA LEU A 437 -10.74 1.33 14.24
C LEU A 437 -9.56 1.02 15.15
N ILE A 438 -9.20 -0.25 15.28
CA ILE A 438 -8.04 -0.67 16.09
C ILE A 438 -6.75 -0.15 15.46
N VAL A 439 -6.53 -0.36 14.16
CA VAL A 439 -5.31 0.07 13.48
C VAL A 439 -5.19 1.60 13.46
N GLY A 440 -6.28 2.31 13.21
CA GLY A 440 -6.33 3.77 13.29
C GLY A 440 -6.06 4.30 14.70
N PHE A 441 -6.55 3.60 15.73
CA PHE A 441 -6.27 3.93 17.13
C PHE A 441 -4.80 3.72 17.48
N VAL A 442 -4.21 2.59 17.08
CA VAL A 442 -2.78 2.31 17.27
C VAL A 442 -1.93 3.42 16.63
N ARG A 443 -2.25 3.84 15.41
CA ARG A 443 -1.57 4.96 14.74
C ARG A 443 -1.75 6.27 15.49
N ALA A 444 -2.99 6.66 15.81
CA ALA A 444 -3.29 7.92 16.48
C ALA A 444 -2.68 8.03 17.88
N LEU A 445 -2.66 6.93 18.65
CA LEU A 445 -2.04 6.85 19.97
C LEU A 445 -0.52 6.88 19.89
N SER A 446 0.08 6.27 18.86
CA SER A 446 1.53 6.18 18.74
C SER A 446 2.21 7.53 18.51
N SER A 447 1.57 8.46 17.79
CA SER A 447 2.14 9.77 17.49
C SER A 447 2.52 10.58 18.74
N PRO A 448 1.63 10.86 19.71
CA PRO A 448 1.99 11.61 20.91
C PRO A 448 2.99 10.86 21.81
N VAL A 449 2.94 9.51 21.84
CA VAL A 449 3.91 8.69 22.59
C VAL A 449 5.31 8.84 22.00
N LEU A 450 5.45 8.71 20.67
CA LEU A 450 6.74 8.82 19.97
C LEU A 450 7.31 10.24 20.04
N ILE A 451 6.46 11.28 20.00
CA ILE A 451 6.87 12.68 20.22
C ILE A 451 7.42 12.86 21.64
N GLY A 452 6.70 12.35 22.65
CA GLY A 452 7.05 12.52 24.06
C GLY A 452 8.36 11.84 24.46
N ILE A 453 8.66 10.67 23.90
CA ILE A 453 9.92 9.94 24.19
C ILE A 453 11.07 10.32 23.25
N GLY A 454 10.78 10.80 22.04
CA GLY A 454 11.79 11.04 21.01
C GLY A 454 12.75 12.18 21.36
N GLN A 455 12.23 13.29 21.87
CA GLN A 455 13.05 14.47 22.23
C GLN A 455 14.06 14.16 23.35
N PRO A 456 13.65 13.59 24.51
CA PRO A 456 14.60 13.22 25.57
C PRO A 456 15.67 12.22 25.13
N LEU A 457 15.35 11.30 24.20
CA LEU A 457 16.31 10.34 23.66
C LEU A 457 17.24 10.91 22.57
N GLY A 458 17.20 12.23 22.32
CA GLY A 458 17.97 12.88 21.25
C GLY A 458 17.52 12.52 19.83
N ARG A 459 16.27 12.04 19.67
CA ARG A 459 15.72 11.46 18.45
C ARG A 459 14.42 12.15 18.03
N SER A 460 14.53 13.37 17.54
CA SER A 460 13.39 14.18 17.07
C SER A 460 12.59 13.54 15.92
N ASN A 461 13.24 12.69 15.10
CA ASN A 461 12.61 12.00 13.96
C ASN A 461 11.80 10.74 14.33
N TYR A 462 11.71 10.35 15.60
CA TYR A 462 10.92 9.18 16.02
C TYR A 462 9.43 9.29 15.66
N THR A 463 8.93 10.50 15.47
CA THR A 463 7.57 10.77 15.01
C THR A 463 7.25 10.09 13.68
N ALA A 464 8.25 9.90 12.80
CA ALA A 464 8.10 9.20 11.52
C ALA A 464 7.78 7.70 11.66
N LEU A 465 8.04 7.11 12.84
CA LEU A 465 7.71 5.71 13.12
C LEU A 465 6.20 5.48 13.28
N ASP A 466 5.39 6.54 13.44
CA ASP A 466 3.93 6.45 13.55
C ASP A 466 3.31 5.70 12.34
N GLY A 467 3.93 5.83 11.16
CA GLY A 467 3.58 5.16 9.88
C GLY A 467 3.70 3.66 9.94
N VAL A 468 4.54 3.15 10.84
CA VAL A 468 4.98 1.77 10.89
C VAL A 468 4.37 0.99 12.05
N MET A 469 3.82 1.70 13.04
CA MET A 469 3.14 1.10 14.18
C MET A 469 2.02 0.13 13.77
N PRO A 470 1.19 0.41 12.75
CA PRO A 470 0.25 -0.58 12.21
C PRO A 470 0.88 -1.91 11.80
N TYR A 471 2.09 -1.90 11.22
CA TYR A 471 2.78 -3.10 10.75
C TYR A 471 3.36 -3.90 11.92
N ILE A 472 4.02 -3.22 12.86
CA ILE A 472 4.56 -3.85 14.06
C ILE A 472 3.42 -4.53 14.82
N PHE A 473 2.30 -3.81 14.98
CA PHE A 473 1.10 -4.34 15.61
C PHE A 473 0.48 -5.51 14.83
N LEU A 474 0.42 -5.44 13.51
CA LEU A 474 -0.05 -6.54 12.66
C LEU A 474 0.79 -7.81 12.86
N ILE A 475 2.11 -7.70 12.77
CA ILE A 475 3.03 -8.83 12.90
C ILE A 475 2.89 -9.44 14.29
N ALA A 476 2.85 -8.60 15.32
CA ALA A 476 2.59 -9.00 16.69
C ALA A 476 1.28 -9.79 16.83
N ILE A 477 0.17 -9.32 16.24
CA ILE A 477 -1.10 -10.03 16.29
C ILE A 477 -1.04 -11.34 15.51
N LEU A 478 -0.51 -11.36 14.30
CA LEU A 478 -0.39 -12.59 13.51
C LEU A 478 0.43 -13.68 14.23
N MET A 479 1.43 -13.26 15.02
CA MET A 479 2.22 -14.18 15.86
C MET A 479 1.44 -14.79 17.03
N ILE A 480 0.39 -14.11 17.49
CA ILE A 480 -0.50 -14.56 18.57
C ILE A 480 -1.73 -15.29 18.01
N MET A 481 -2.42 -14.67 17.04
CA MET A 481 -3.66 -15.10 16.41
C MET A 481 -3.53 -15.06 14.88
N PRO A 482 -3.02 -16.13 14.24
CA PRO A 482 -2.79 -16.17 12.79
C PRO A 482 -4.06 -16.14 11.94
N GLU A 483 -5.21 -16.51 12.51
CA GLU A 483 -6.53 -16.48 11.84
C GLU A 483 -7.25 -15.12 11.96
N GLY A 484 -6.67 -14.17 12.70
CA GLY A 484 -7.27 -12.86 12.99
C GLY A 484 -8.35 -12.90 14.07
N ILE A 485 -8.88 -11.73 14.44
CA ILE A 485 -9.90 -11.60 15.50
C ILE A 485 -11.29 -12.03 15.01
N GLY A 486 -11.56 -11.88 13.71
CA GLY A 486 -12.88 -12.18 13.13
C GLY A 486 -13.26 -13.65 13.22
N ASP A 487 -12.31 -14.58 13.06
CA ASP A 487 -12.56 -16.01 13.23
C ASP A 487 -13.01 -16.36 14.66
N ALA A 488 -12.34 -15.79 15.67
CA ALA A 488 -12.73 -15.96 17.08
C ALA A 488 -14.15 -15.43 17.34
N TYR A 489 -14.50 -14.28 16.75
CA TYR A 489 -15.86 -13.73 16.81
C TYR A 489 -16.89 -14.64 16.13
N GLU A 490 -16.55 -15.25 14.99
CA GLU A 490 -17.43 -16.17 14.28
C GLU A 490 -17.69 -17.46 15.07
N LYS A 491 -16.63 -18.10 15.60
CA LYS A 491 -16.75 -19.26 16.49
C LYS A 491 -17.62 -18.95 17.71
N TRP A 492 -17.40 -17.80 18.35
CA TRP A 492 -18.23 -17.34 19.46
C TRP A 492 -19.69 -17.09 19.07
N LYS A 493 -19.92 -16.45 17.91
CA LYS A 493 -21.26 -16.19 17.38
C LYS A 493 -22.01 -17.48 17.12
N VAL A 494 -21.37 -18.46 16.47
CA VAL A 494 -21.94 -19.79 16.22
C VAL A 494 -22.28 -20.49 17.53
N ASN A 495 -21.36 -20.51 18.50
CA ASN A 495 -21.60 -21.10 19.82
C ASN A 495 -22.74 -20.43 20.59
N ARG A 496 -22.82 -19.10 20.54
CA ARG A 496 -23.91 -18.32 21.13
C ARG A 496 -25.24 -18.65 20.47
N LEU A 497 -25.28 -18.71 19.14
CA LEU A 497 -26.49 -19.05 18.38
C LEU A 497 -26.93 -20.49 18.67
N ARG A 498 -25.99 -21.43 18.78
CA ARG A 498 -26.26 -22.81 19.18
C ARG A 498 -26.88 -22.88 20.58
N LYS A 499 -26.26 -22.24 21.58
CA LYS A 499 -26.79 -22.14 22.95
C LYS A 499 -28.15 -21.45 23.02
N ARG A 500 -28.39 -20.42 22.18
CA ARG A 500 -29.70 -19.76 22.06
C ARG A 500 -30.75 -20.66 21.39
N ALA A 501 -30.37 -21.47 20.40
CA ALA A 501 -31.25 -22.43 19.76
C ALA A 501 -31.67 -23.56 20.72
N GLU A 502 -30.79 -23.93 21.64
CA GLU A 502 -31.08 -24.88 22.74
C GLU A 502 -32.07 -24.31 23.78
N GLN A 503 -32.27 -22.99 23.86
CA GLN A 503 -33.26 -22.36 24.76
C GLN A 503 -34.67 -22.31 24.13
N VAL A 504 -35.48 -23.31 24.45
CA VAL A 504 -36.85 -23.60 23.92
C VAL A 504 -37.97 -22.73 24.53
N SER A 505 -37.70 -21.50 25.00
CA SER A 505 -38.78 -20.62 25.50
C SER A 505 -39.38 -19.75 24.39
N ALA A 506 -40.69 -19.90 24.14
CA ALA A 506 -41.42 -19.06 23.20
C ALA A 506 -41.46 -17.60 23.71
N PRO A 507 -41.27 -16.59 22.82
CA PRO A 507 -41.28 -15.19 23.23
C PRO A 507 -42.66 -14.75 23.74
N ASN A 508 -42.70 -13.96 24.81
CA ASN A 508 -43.95 -13.47 25.40
C ASN A 508 -44.59 -12.41 24.49
N LYS A 509 -45.75 -12.73 23.88
CA LYS A 509 -46.49 -11.84 22.97
C LYS A 509 -46.99 -10.55 23.65
N LYS A 510 -47.33 -10.59 24.95
CA LYS A 510 -47.76 -9.39 25.70
C LYS A 510 -46.62 -8.38 25.86
N THR A 511 -45.43 -8.85 26.19
CA THR A 511 -44.23 -8.00 26.30
C THR A 511 -43.87 -7.40 24.94
N GLY A 512 -43.99 -8.17 23.86
CA GLY A 512 -43.81 -7.68 22.49
C GLY A 512 -44.79 -6.56 22.15
N ALA A 513 -46.08 -6.74 22.43
CA ALA A 513 -47.08 -5.70 22.20
C ALA A 513 -46.83 -4.42 23.00
N VAL A 514 -46.47 -4.53 24.29
CA VAL A 514 -46.12 -3.37 25.12
C VAL A 514 -44.94 -2.59 24.54
N LEU A 515 -43.88 -3.30 24.10
CA LEU A 515 -42.73 -2.68 23.44
C LEU A 515 -43.10 -2.00 22.12
N ALA A 516 -44.16 -2.44 21.45
CA ALA A 516 -44.61 -1.87 20.20
C ALA A 516 -45.38 -0.55 20.38
N PHE A 517 -46.17 -0.44 21.46
CA PHE A 517 -46.90 0.79 21.81
C PHE A 517 -46.01 1.89 22.40
N LEU A 518 -44.95 1.50 23.11
CA LEU A 518 -43.97 2.45 23.62
C LEU A 518 -43.15 3.08 22.47
N PRO A 519 -42.45 4.21 22.70
CA PRO A 519 -41.48 4.77 21.75
C PRO A 519 -40.33 3.79 21.40
N THR A 520 -40.19 2.70 22.13
CA THR A 520 -39.28 1.60 21.76
C THR A 520 -39.74 0.85 20.49
N GLY A 521 -41.01 1.01 20.09
CA GLY A 521 -41.60 0.44 18.88
C GLY A 521 -41.03 1.03 17.59
N MET A 522 -40.68 2.32 17.54
CA MET A 522 -40.00 2.91 16.37
C MET A 522 -38.60 2.34 16.14
N PHE A 523 -37.96 1.79 17.16
CA PHE A 523 -36.70 1.06 17.04
C PHE A 523 -36.89 -0.44 16.75
N GLY A 524 -38.15 -0.90 16.61
CA GLY A 524 -38.46 -2.29 16.27
C GLY A 524 -38.11 -3.30 17.37
N LEU A 525 -38.01 -2.86 18.63
CA LEU A 525 -37.65 -3.71 19.77
C LEU A 525 -38.69 -4.81 20.03
N HIS A 526 -39.96 -4.59 19.69
CA HIS A 526 -41.00 -5.63 19.75
C HIS A 526 -40.70 -6.79 18.80
N ASN A 527 -40.28 -6.49 17.57
CA ASN A 527 -39.90 -7.50 16.59
C ASN A 527 -38.63 -8.25 17.01
N MET A 528 -37.65 -7.55 17.58
CA MET A 528 -36.46 -8.22 18.16
C MET A 528 -36.83 -9.16 19.31
N GLN A 529 -37.73 -8.73 20.21
CA GLN A 529 -38.22 -9.54 21.31
C GLN A 529 -39.02 -10.76 20.81
N GLN A 530 -39.72 -10.64 19.67
CA GLN A 530 -40.40 -11.73 18.97
C GLN A 530 -39.48 -12.58 18.07
N ARG A 531 -38.15 -12.46 18.20
CA ARG A 531 -37.14 -13.17 17.39
C ARG A 531 -37.22 -12.86 15.87
N LYS A 532 -37.91 -11.79 15.46
CA LYS A 532 -37.94 -11.24 14.10
C LYS A 532 -36.87 -10.14 13.96
N GLU A 533 -35.60 -10.49 14.20
CA GLU A 533 -34.48 -9.54 14.26
C GLU A 533 -34.33 -8.69 12.99
N SER A 534 -34.55 -9.29 11.81
CA SER A 534 -34.40 -8.59 10.52
C SER A 534 -35.37 -7.42 10.35
N ARG A 535 -36.62 -7.57 10.83
CA ARG A 535 -37.62 -6.49 10.84
C ARG A 535 -37.29 -5.43 11.86
N GLY A 536 -36.99 -5.85 13.09
CA GLY A 536 -36.60 -4.91 14.16
C GLY A 536 -35.42 -4.03 13.76
N GLN A 537 -34.37 -4.62 13.19
CA GLN A 537 -33.22 -3.88 12.65
C GLN A 537 -33.60 -2.91 11.54
N SER A 538 -34.54 -3.25 10.66
CA SER A 538 -34.92 -2.37 9.55
C SER A 538 -35.68 -1.13 10.05
N MET A 539 -36.54 -1.31 11.05
CA MET A 539 -37.23 -0.20 11.74
C MET A 539 -36.23 0.69 12.49
N MET A 540 -35.27 0.09 13.20
CA MET A 540 -34.18 0.81 13.87
C MET A 540 -33.34 1.64 12.89
N ILE A 541 -32.92 1.04 11.76
CA ILE A 541 -32.12 1.71 10.73
C ILE A 541 -32.89 2.89 10.13
N ALA A 542 -34.19 2.72 9.84
CA ALA A 542 -35.01 3.81 9.32
C ALA A 542 -35.10 4.98 10.31
N SER A 543 -35.43 4.69 11.57
CA SER A 543 -35.59 5.71 12.60
C SER A 543 -34.30 6.45 12.94
N ILE A 544 -33.19 5.72 13.14
CA ILE A 544 -31.87 6.32 13.42
C ILE A 544 -31.33 7.02 12.17
N GLY A 545 -31.54 6.44 10.98
CA GLY A 545 -31.13 7.04 9.72
C GLY A 545 -31.77 8.41 9.50
N ALA A 546 -33.07 8.56 9.81
CA ALA A 546 -33.75 9.86 9.76
C ALA A 546 -33.11 10.89 10.71
N TYR A 547 -32.76 10.50 11.94
CA TYR A 547 -32.09 11.38 12.89
C TYR A 547 -30.74 11.87 12.38
N VAL A 548 -29.92 10.93 11.92
CA VAL A 548 -28.56 11.21 11.43
C VAL A 548 -28.61 12.10 10.20
N PHE A 549 -29.55 11.82 9.28
CA PHE A 549 -29.76 12.65 8.09
C PHE A 549 -30.12 14.09 8.46
N HIS A 550 -31.04 14.29 9.42
CA HIS A 550 -31.40 15.64 9.89
C HIS A 550 -30.25 16.38 10.58
N ARG A 551 -29.46 15.69 11.41
CA ARG A 551 -28.28 16.34 12.03
C ARG A 551 -27.25 16.76 10.98
N LEU A 552 -27.08 15.97 9.93
CA LEU A 552 -26.19 16.29 8.82
C LEU A 552 -26.75 17.44 7.96
N SER A 553 -28.03 17.39 7.58
CA SER A 553 -28.68 18.42 6.77
C SER A 553 -28.68 19.77 7.48
N ASN A 554 -28.92 19.80 8.79
CA ASN A 554 -28.89 21.05 9.57
C ASN A 554 -27.49 21.63 9.67
N PHE A 555 -26.46 20.78 9.81
CA PHE A 555 -25.07 21.24 9.82
C PHE A 555 -24.69 21.86 8.47
N ILE A 556 -25.04 21.18 7.37
CA ILE A 556 -24.82 21.67 6.00
C ILE A 556 -25.59 22.98 5.80
N GLY A 557 -26.89 23.01 6.11
CA GLY A 557 -27.73 24.20 5.98
C GLY A 557 -27.20 25.40 6.75
N ALA A 558 -26.82 25.24 8.02
CA ALA A 558 -26.32 26.34 8.85
C ALA A 558 -24.97 26.91 8.39
N ASN A 559 -24.10 26.08 7.79
CA ASN A 559 -22.76 26.48 7.34
C ASN A 559 -22.69 26.64 5.82
N SER A 560 -23.79 27.03 5.18
CA SER A 560 -23.87 27.19 3.72
C SER A 560 -24.77 28.39 3.36
N PHE A 561 -25.02 28.58 2.07
CA PHE A 561 -25.88 29.64 1.54
C PHE A 561 -27.38 29.26 1.49
N SER A 562 -27.82 28.34 2.36
CA SER A 562 -29.25 28.03 2.51
C SER A 562 -30.05 29.27 2.97
N GLU A 563 -31.32 29.35 2.58
CA GLU A 563 -32.20 30.45 2.96
C GLU A 563 -32.27 30.59 4.50
N GLY A 564 -32.03 31.80 5.01
CA GLY A 564 -32.06 32.11 6.45
C GLY A 564 -30.89 31.54 7.26
N ALA A 565 -29.85 30.97 6.65
CA ALA A 565 -28.68 30.46 7.35
C ALA A 565 -27.71 31.58 7.78
N CYS A 566 -27.12 31.42 8.97
CA CYS A 566 -26.09 32.31 9.50
C CYS A 566 -25.01 31.49 10.22
N SER A 567 -23.83 31.40 9.60
CA SER A 567 -22.62 30.74 10.09
C SER A 567 -21.99 31.54 11.23
N GLN A 568 -20.94 31.00 11.86
CA GLN A 568 -20.20 31.73 12.90
C GLN A 568 -19.65 33.07 12.38
N THR A 569 -19.16 33.11 11.14
CA THR A 569 -18.65 34.34 10.51
C THR A 569 -19.74 35.39 10.32
N CYS A 570 -20.97 34.97 10.00
CA CYS A 570 -22.13 35.86 9.97
C CYS A 570 -22.46 36.39 11.38
N GLN A 571 -22.40 35.54 12.41
CA GLN A 571 -22.69 35.94 13.80
C GLN A 571 -21.64 36.89 14.39
N ASP A 572 -20.38 36.78 13.96
CA ASP A 572 -19.29 37.61 14.44
C ASP A 572 -19.28 39.03 13.81
N ASN A 573 -19.98 39.23 12.68
CA ASN A 573 -20.05 40.52 11.97
C ASN A 573 -21.32 41.31 12.33
N GLU A 574 -21.14 42.45 13.01
CA GLU A 574 -22.26 43.34 13.35
C GLU A 574 -22.95 43.90 12.09
N GLY A 575 -24.27 43.74 12.00
CA GLY A 575 -25.09 44.26 10.89
C GLY A 575 -25.39 43.27 9.77
N VAL A 576 -24.90 42.03 9.85
CA VAL A 576 -25.18 40.96 8.89
C VAL A 576 -26.16 39.96 9.49
N SER A 577 -27.22 39.62 8.75
CA SER A 577 -28.31 38.74 9.20
C SER A 577 -28.29 37.34 8.57
N SER A 578 -27.60 37.18 7.44
CA SER A 578 -27.51 35.90 6.71
C SER A 578 -26.15 35.72 6.03
N ASN A 579 -25.81 34.47 5.72
CA ASN A 579 -24.58 34.13 4.99
C ASN A 579 -24.55 34.74 3.58
N LEU A 580 -25.69 34.87 2.92
CA LEU A 580 -25.77 35.47 1.57
C LEU A 580 -25.47 36.98 1.60
N GLU A 581 -25.80 37.66 2.70
CA GLU A 581 -25.50 39.08 2.90
C GLU A 581 -23.99 39.35 3.06
N LEU A 582 -23.20 38.37 3.52
CA LEU A 582 -21.73 38.48 3.56
C LEU A 582 -21.11 38.69 2.16
N VAL A 583 -21.70 38.06 1.13
CA VAL A 583 -21.20 38.12 -0.25
C VAL A 583 -21.85 39.26 -1.02
N THR A 584 -23.17 39.43 -0.89
CA THR A 584 -23.94 40.41 -1.67
C THR A 584 -23.90 41.83 -1.10
N GLY A 585 -23.61 41.98 0.20
CA GLY A 585 -23.76 43.25 0.92
C GLY A 585 -25.20 43.78 0.97
N ARG A 586 -26.19 42.95 0.58
CA ARG A 586 -27.61 43.29 0.51
C ARG A 586 -28.42 42.30 1.35
N SER A 587 -29.49 42.78 1.98
CA SER A 587 -30.41 41.98 2.80
C SER A 587 -31.66 41.50 2.05
N ASP A 588 -31.67 41.54 0.71
CA ASP A 588 -32.85 41.19 -0.11
C ASP A 588 -32.98 39.70 -0.43
N GLY A 589 -32.00 38.88 -0.04
CA GLY A 589 -32.02 37.44 -0.25
C GLY A 589 -31.87 37.01 -1.71
N THR A 590 -31.46 37.91 -2.60
CA THR A 590 -31.34 37.63 -4.04
C THR A 590 -29.90 37.69 -4.52
N LEU A 591 -29.47 36.66 -5.25
CA LEU A 591 -28.19 36.67 -5.94
C LEU A 591 -28.35 37.25 -7.35
N VAL A 592 -27.47 38.17 -7.75
CA VAL A 592 -27.36 38.66 -9.14
C VAL A 592 -25.95 38.45 -9.70
N ILE A 593 -25.80 38.49 -11.03
CA ILE A 593 -24.52 38.25 -11.70
C ILE A 593 -23.43 39.25 -11.27
N THR A 594 -23.81 40.49 -10.93
CA THR A 594 -22.86 41.52 -10.46
C THR A 594 -22.31 41.27 -9.07
N ASP A 595 -22.87 40.33 -8.30
CA ASP A 595 -22.35 39.94 -6.98
C ASP A 595 -21.14 38.98 -7.10
N SER A 596 -20.75 38.61 -8.32
CA SER A 596 -19.58 37.76 -8.53
C SER A 596 -18.30 38.42 -8.02
N PRO A 597 -17.41 37.69 -7.31
CA PRO A 597 -16.20 38.26 -6.73
C PRO A 597 -15.09 38.53 -7.76
N PHE A 598 -15.28 38.16 -9.03
CA PHE A 598 -14.24 38.26 -10.05
C PHE A 598 -14.21 39.64 -10.71
N THR A 599 -12.99 40.15 -10.87
CA THR A 599 -12.68 41.40 -11.55
C THR A 599 -11.65 41.15 -12.66
N GLU A 600 -11.33 42.17 -13.47
CA GLU A 600 -10.29 42.08 -14.50
C GLU A 600 -8.92 41.61 -13.95
N ALA A 601 -8.64 41.84 -12.66
CA ALA A 601 -7.41 41.39 -12.01
C ALA A 601 -7.33 39.86 -11.81
N ASN A 602 -8.46 39.15 -11.90
CA ASN A 602 -8.53 37.69 -11.71
C ASN A 602 -8.40 36.91 -13.02
N ILE A 603 -8.27 37.60 -14.15
CA ILE A 603 -8.21 37.00 -15.48
C ILE A 603 -6.75 36.78 -15.85
N ASP A 604 -6.44 35.56 -16.31
CA ASP A 604 -5.12 35.24 -16.85
C ASP A 604 -4.82 36.07 -18.11
N SER A 605 -3.54 36.23 -18.46
CA SER A 605 -3.17 36.91 -19.70
C SER A 605 -3.82 36.22 -20.91
N PRO A 606 -4.28 36.97 -21.92
CA PRO A 606 -4.87 36.40 -23.13
C PRO A 606 -3.95 35.36 -23.76
N PRO A 607 -4.48 34.22 -24.24
CA PRO A 607 -3.65 33.20 -24.82
C PRO A 607 -2.92 33.75 -26.06
N SER A 608 -1.73 33.19 -26.33
CA SER A 608 -0.76 33.76 -27.29
C SER A 608 -1.25 33.87 -28.74
N ASP A 609 -2.34 33.17 -29.05
CA ASP A 609 -3.05 33.16 -30.33
C ASP A 609 -4.00 34.36 -30.52
N VAL A 610 -4.32 35.09 -29.45
CA VAL A 610 -5.15 36.30 -29.50
C VAL A 610 -4.28 37.50 -29.88
N ALA A 611 -4.65 38.18 -30.97
CA ALA A 611 -3.94 39.37 -31.42
C ALA A 611 -3.97 40.49 -30.36
N PRO A 612 -2.88 41.27 -30.15
CA PRO A 612 -2.79 42.26 -29.06
C PRO A 612 -3.92 43.29 -29.00
N TYR A 613 -4.52 43.63 -30.15
CA TYR A 613 -5.64 44.58 -30.21
C TYR A 613 -6.99 43.98 -29.79
N LEU A 614 -7.09 42.66 -29.62
CA LEU A 614 -8.27 41.94 -29.13
C LEU A 614 -8.16 41.55 -27.65
N HIS A 615 -7.04 41.86 -27.00
CA HIS A 615 -6.79 41.47 -25.60
C HIS A 615 -7.84 42.03 -24.65
N GLU A 616 -8.23 43.29 -24.82
CA GLU A 616 -9.23 43.96 -23.99
C GLU A 616 -10.63 43.36 -24.20
N SER A 617 -11.03 43.09 -25.45
CA SER A 617 -12.32 42.45 -25.76
C SER A 617 -12.39 41.00 -25.27
N TRP A 618 -11.28 40.26 -25.39
CA TRP A 618 -11.19 38.89 -24.90
C TRP A 618 -11.30 38.85 -23.37
N ALA A 619 -10.60 39.76 -22.68
CA ALA A 619 -10.66 39.84 -21.22
C ALA A 619 -12.09 40.14 -20.74
N ALA A 620 -12.78 41.07 -21.38
CA ALA A 620 -14.17 41.39 -21.05
C ALA A 620 -15.12 40.18 -21.26
N GLU A 621 -15.00 39.46 -22.37
CA GLU A 621 -15.81 38.28 -22.65
C GLU A 621 -15.51 37.13 -21.67
N HIS A 622 -14.23 36.92 -21.35
CA HIS A 622 -13.81 35.89 -20.40
C HIS A 622 -14.31 36.19 -18.98
N LEU A 623 -14.23 37.46 -18.54
CA LEU A 623 -14.77 37.90 -17.26
C LEU A 623 -16.27 37.65 -17.16
N GLN A 624 -17.01 38.03 -18.22
CA GLN A 624 -18.44 37.83 -18.29
C GLN A 624 -18.79 36.34 -18.18
N SER A 625 -18.07 35.48 -18.93
CA SER A 625 -18.26 34.03 -18.86
C SER A 625 -17.99 33.47 -17.46
N MET A 626 -16.94 33.95 -16.78
CA MET A 626 -16.63 33.53 -15.41
C MET A 626 -17.74 33.94 -14.42
N ASN A 627 -18.24 35.18 -14.53
CA ASN A 627 -19.30 35.69 -13.67
C ASN A 627 -20.62 34.94 -13.87
N GLU A 628 -21.00 34.65 -15.12
CA GLU A 628 -22.19 33.86 -15.46
C GLU A 628 -22.09 32.43 -14.93
N LYS A 629 -20.96 31.76 -15.13
CA LYS A 629 -20.74 30.40 -14.60
C LYS A 629 -20.77 30.36 -13.09
N TRP A 630 -20.13 31.31 -12.42
CA TRP A 630 -20.16 31.41 -10.96
C TRP A 630 -21.60 31.59 -10.47
N TYR A 631 -22.37 32.48 -11.10
CA TYR A 631 -23.77 32.71 -10.77
C TYR A 631 -24.63 31.45 -10.93
N ASP A 632 -24.48 30.72 -12.04
CA ASP A 632 -25.23 29.48 -12.30
C ASP A 632 -24.90 28.39 -11.26
N LEU A 633 -23.61 28.24 -10.92
CA LEU A 633 -23.17 27.29 -9.90
C LEU A 633 -23.70 27.66 -8.52
N MET A 634 -23.60 28.92 -8.12
CA MET A 634 -24.07 29.40 -6.82
C MET A 634 -25.59 29.31 -6.69
N SER A 635 -26.31 29.62 -7.77
CA SER A 635 -27.78 29.45 -7.82
C SER A 635 -28.17 27.98 -7.69
N GLY A 636 -27.45 27.08 -8.38
CA GLY A 636 -27.63 25.63 -8.24
C GLY A 636 -27.27 25.10 -6.85
N GLU A 637 -26.22 25.64 -6.24
CA GLU A 637 -25.80 25.34 -4.86
C GLU A 637 -26.90 25.68 -3.86
N MET A 638 -27.41 26.92 -3.88
CA MET A 638 -28.48 27.36 -2.98
C MET A 638 -29.74 26.50 -3.13
N MET A 639 -30.13 26.19 -4.36
CA MET A 639 -31.28 25.30 -4.62
C MET A 639 -31.07 23.90 -4.03
N LEU A 640 -29.88 23.32 -4.23
CA LEU A 640 -29.57 21.99 -3.73
C LEU A 640 -29.54 21.96 -2.20
N LEU A 641 -28.95 22.97 -1.56
CA LEU A 641 -28.84 23.08 -0.11
C LEU A 641 -30.20 23.25 0.55
N ASP A 642 -31.08 24.08 -0.02
CA ASP A 642 -32.44 24.27 0.48
C ASP A 642 -33.25 22.97 0.43
N ILE A 643 -33.13 22.20 -0.67
CA ILE A 643 -33.75 20.88 -0.78
C ILE A 643 -33.22 19.93 0.31
N ILE A 644 -31.91 19.90 0.55
CA ILE A 644 -31.30 19.03 1.57
C ILE A 644 -31.78 19.40 2.97
N SER A 645 -31.77 20.70 3.29
CA SER A 645 -32.20 21.22 4.59
C SER A 645 -33.68 20.90 4.83
N THR A 646 -34.54 21.25 3.87
CA THR A 646 -35.99 21.03 3.93
C THR A 646 -36.34 19.54 4.03
N LEU A 647 -35.67 18.67 3.27
CA LEU A 647 -35.88 17.22 3.38
C LEU A 647 -35.51 16.69 4.77
N GLY A 648 -34.45 17.22 5.38
CA GLY A 648 -34.03 16.84 6.73
C GLY A 648 -35.10 17.12 7.77
N ASP A 649 -35.67 18.33 7.72
CA ASP A 649 -36.73 18.77 8.64
C ASP A 649 -38.05 18.00 8.46
N ILE A 650 -38.34 17.55 7.23
CA ILE A 650 -39.54 16.74 6.95
C ILE A 650 -39.32 15.27 7.37
N ILE A 651 -38.20 14.66 6.98
CA ILE A 651 -37.95 13.22 7.17
C ILE A 651 -37.83 12.87 8.65
N TRP A 652 -37.24 13.75 9.47
CA TRP A 652 -36.94 13.47 10.87
C TRP A 652 -38.18 13.18 11.73
N PRO A 653 -39.24 14.00 11.78
CA PRO A 653 -40.44 13.62 12.52
C PRO A 653 -41.27 12.60 11.73
N ALA A 654 -41.37 12.72 10.39
CA ALA A 654 -42.30 11.92 9.62
C ALA A 654 -41.96 10.42 9.58
N LEU A 655 -40.69 10.06 9.32
CA LEU A 655 -40.30 8.66 9.15
C LEU A 655 -40.40 7.85 10.46
N PRO A 656 -39.87 8.32 11.61
CA PRO A 656 -40.04 7.64 12.90
C PRO A 656 -41.50 7.54 13.33
N LEU A 657 -42.33 8.57 13.09
CA LEU A 657 -43.76 8.52 13.39
C LEU A 657 -44.47 7.44 12.54
N LEU A 658 -44.15 7.35 11.24
CA LEU A 658 -44.65 6.28 10.37
C LEU A 658 -44.21 4.89 10.85
N VAL A 659 -42.93 4.72 11.17
CA VAL A 659 -42.38 3.45 11.68
C VAL A 659 -43.01 3.08 13.02
N TRP A 660 -43.25 4.06 13.90
CA TRP A 660 -43.95 3.85 15.17
C TRP A 660 -45.41 3.44 14.97
N PHE A 661 -46.11 4.09 14.04
CA PHE A 661 -47.48 3.72 13.69
C PHE A 661 -47.55 2.26 13.19
N VAL A 662 -46.62 1.84 12.34
CA VAL A 662 -46.49 0.44 11.92
C VAL A 662 -46.23 -0.48 13.11
N ALA A 663 -45.37 -0.09 14.05
CA ALA A 663 -45.11 -0.86 15.27
C ALA A 663 -46.40 -1.04 16.10
N ILE A 664 -47.18 0.02 16.30
CA ILE A 664 -48.45 -0.02 17.02
C ILE A 664 -49.42 -1.02 16.38
N VAL A 665 -49.56 -1.00 15.05
CA VAL A 665 -50.41 -1.96 14.32
C VAL A 665 -49.92 -3.41 14.51
N GLU A 666 -48.61 -3.64 14.39
CA GLU A 666 -48.01 -4.95 14.67
C GLU A 666 -48.23 -5.39 16.13
N GLY A 667 -48.18 -4.46 17.09
CA GLY A 667 -48.48 -4.69 18.50
C GLY A 667 -49.92 -5.15 18.75
N VAL A 668 -50.89 -4.54 18.05
CA VAL A 668 -52.31 -4.98 18.08
C VAL A 668 -52.46 -6.38 17.52
N TYR A 669 -51.78 -6.70 16.41
CA TYR A 669 -51.82 -8.05 15.81
C TYR A 669 -51.23 -9.10 16.75
N LEU A 670 -50.14 -8.77 17.45
CA LEU A 670 -49.54 -9.64 18.48
C LEU A 670 -50.51 -9.93 19.65
N LEU A 671 -51.30 -8.94 20.09
CA LEU A 671 -52.34 -9.14 21.11
C LEU A 671 -53.51 -10.00 20.61
N GLN A 672 -53.85 -9.88 19.33
CA GLN A 672 -54.88 -10.70 18.68
C GLN A 672 -54.40 -12.11 18.34
N GLY A 673 -53.13 -12.43 18.59
CA GLY A 673 -52.53 -13.72 18.25
C GLY A 673 -52.36 -13.96 16.75
N ARG A 674 -52.50 -12.92 15.92
CA ARG A 674 -52.26 -12.99 14.47
C ARG A 674 -50.77 -12.82 14.19
N ASP A 675 -50.20 -13.74 13.42
CA ASP A 675 -48.80 -13.68 13.02
C ASP A 675 -48.62 -13.11 11.59
N ASP A 676 -49.72 -12.71 10.95
CA ASP A 676 -49.76 -12.10 9.62
C ASP A 676 -49.09 -10.73 9.60
N ASP A 677 -48.49 -10.40 8.45
CA ASP A 677 -47.83 -9.13 8.22
C ASP A 677 -48.85 -8.04 7.81
N PRO A 678 -49.08 -7.00 8.64
CA PRO A 678 -50.10 -5.98 8.37
C PRO A 678 -49.81 -5.15 7.12
N LEU A 679 -48.55 -5.10 6.66
CA LEU A 679 -48.15 -4.32 5.49
C LEU A 679 -48.22 -5.11 4.18
N ARG A 680 -48.29 -6.44 4.23
CA ARG A 680 -48.26 -7.30 3.03
C ARG A 680 -49.35 -6.98 1.99
N PRO A 681 -50.61 -6.66 2.37
CA PRO A 681 -51.65 -6.29 1.40
C PRO A 681 -51.40 -4.93 0.73
N ILE A 682 -50.73 -4.02 1.43
CA ILE A 682 -50.39 -2.70 0.92
C ILE A 682 -49.18 -2.82 -0.02
N ILE A 683 -48.16 -3.57 0.40
CA ILE A 683 -46.96 -3.83 -0.39
C ILE A 683 -47.32 -4.56 -1.68
N SER A 684 -48.20 -5.56 -1.65
CA SER A 684 -48.62 -6.26 -2.87
C SER A 684 -49.32 -5.31 -3.85
N LYS A 685 -50.21 -4.44 -3.36
CA LYS A 685 -50.84 -3.40 -4.21
C LYS A 685 -49.82 -2.40 -4.77
N PHE A 686 -48.79 -2.08 -3.99
CA PHE A 686 -47.73 -1.19 -4.45
C PHE A 686 -46.82 -1.90 -5.47
N GLU A 687 -46.43 -3.15 -5.25
CA GLU A 687 -45.68 -3.98 -6.22
C GLU A 687 -46.47 -4.18 -7.52
N ASP A 688 -47.79 -4.38 -7.43
CA ASP A 688 -48.68 -4.45 -8.59
C ASP A 688 -48.77 -3.09 -9.31
N ALA A 689 -48.78 -1.97 -8.58
CA ALA A 689 -48.76 -0.63 -9.16
C ALA A 689 -47.38 -0.26 -9.76
N THR A 690 -46.27 -0.61 -9.12
CA THR A 690 -44.90 -0.30 -9.59
C THR A 690 -44.46 -1.22 -10.73
N SER A 691 -44.98 -2.45 -10.80
CA SER A 691 -44.79 -3.33 -11.96
C SER A 691 -45.56 -2.86 -13.19
N SER A 692 -46.58 -2.01 -13.02
CA SER A 692 -47.33 -1.36 -14.12
C SER A 692 -46.66 -0.08 -14.67
N THR A 693 -45.73 0.54 -13.95
CA THR A 693 -45.01 1.78 -14.34
C THR A 693 -43.63 1.55 -14.97
N GLY A 694 -43.42 0.40 -15.61
CA GLY A 694 -42.19 0.07 -16.32
C GLY A 694 -42.21 0.05 -17.87
N PRO A 695 -42.65 1.09 -18.63
CA PRO A 695 -42.36 1.15 -20.07
C PRO A 695 -41.18 2.06 -20.46
N GLY A 696 -40.57 2.82 -19.55
CA GLY A 696 -39.55 3.83 -19.92
C GLY A 696 -38.17 3.27 -20.26
N PHE A 697 -37.65 2.32 -19.46
CA PHE A 697 -36.29 1.81 -19.62
C PHE A 697 -36.18 0.54 -20.49
N SER A 698 -37.28 -0.20 -20.65
CA SER A 698 -37.33 -1.38 -21.51
C SER A 698 -37.34 -1.02 -23.00
N ASN A 699 -37.93 0.12 -23.37
CA ASN A 699 -37.96 0.59 -24.75
C ASN A 699 -36.57 1.01 -25.28
N LEU A 700 -35.68 1.53 -24.42
CA LEU A 700 -34.29 1.82 -24.81
C LEU A 700 -33.47 0.53 -25.01
N THR A 701 -33.72 -0.50 -24.19
CA THR A 701 -33.07 -1.81 -24.34
C THR A 701 -33.63 -2.62 -25.50
N ILE A 702 -34.93 -2.49 -25.81
CA ILE A 702 -35.57 -3.11 -26.97
C ILE A 702 -35.14 -2.42 -28.26
N SER A 703 -35.00 -1.09 -28.25
CA SER A 703 -34.45 -0.32 -29.38
C SER A 703 -32.97 -0.66 -29.65
N MET A 704 -32.14 -0.82 -28.61
CA MET A 704 -30.77 -1.32 -28.76
C MET A 704 -30.68 -2.80 -29.16
N LYS A 705 -31.62 -3.66 -28.72
CA LYS A 705 -31.70 -5.07 -29.19
C LYS A 705 -32.20 -5.17 -30.63
N GLN A 706 -33.11 -4.30 -31.06
CA GLN A 706 -33.57 -4.21 -32.45
C GLN A 706 -32.49 -3.63 -33.37
N LEU A 707 -31.71 -2.64 -32.90
CA LEU A 707 -30.53 -2.14 -33.61
C LEU A 707 -29.44 -3.23 -33.69
N GLY A 708 -29.20 -3.96 -32.59
CA GLY A 708 -28.23 -5.06 -32.53
C GLY A 708 -28.60 -6.26 -33.41
N THR A 709 -29.89 -6.61 -33.51
CA THR A 709 -30.35 -7.71 -34.39
C THR A 709 -30.33 -7.34 -35.87
N HIS A 710 -30.52 -6.06 -36.22
CA HIS A 710 -30.29 -5.56 -37.59
C HIS A 710 -28.79 -5.45 -37.92
N LEU A 711 -27.93 -5.07 -36.98
CA LEU A 711 -26.47 -5.01 -37.15
C LEU A 711 -25.81 -6.41 -37.20
N ASP A 712 -26.32 -7.40 -36.48
CA ASP A 712 -25.87 -8.81 -36.51
C ASP A 712 -26.16 -9.52 -37.86
N SER A 713 -26.96 -8.92 -38.73
CA SER A 713 -27.24 -9.44 -40.08
C SER A 713 -26.16 -9.07 -41.11
N ILE A 714 -25.32 -8.07 -40.81
CA ILE A 714 -24.28 -7.54 -41.71
C ILE A 714 -23.03 -8.46 -41.76
N PRO A 715 -22.50 -8.99 -40.62
CA PRO A 715 -21.40 -9.95 -40.67
C PRO A 715 -21.75 -11.25 -41.39
N LYS A 716 -23.03 -11.64 -41.46
CA LYS A 716 -23.46 -12.86 -42.17
C LYS A 716 -23.36 -12.75 -43.70
N LYS A 717 -23.30 -11.54 -44.25
CA LYS A 717 -23.10 -11.29 -45.69
C LYS A 717 -21.64 -11.05 -46.06
N VAL A 718 -20.81 -10.59 -45.13
CA VAL A 718 -19.39 -10.22 -45.37
C VAL A 718 -18.42 -11.27 -44.81
N GLY A 719 -18.81 -11.98 -43.75
CA GLY A 719 -18.04 -13.05 -43.10
C GLY A 719 -17.49 -14.12 -44.06
N PRO A 720 -18.29 -14.66 -45.01
CA PRO A 720 -17.78 -15.66 -45.96
C PRO A 720 -16.65 -15.15 -46.88
N ILE A 721 -16.65 -13.84 -47.20
CA ILE A 721 -15.65 -13.22 -48.07
C ILE A 721 -14.35 -13.03 -47.30
N ILE A 722 -14.44 -12.51 -46.07
CA ILE A 722 -13.30 -12.35 -45.16
C ILE A 722 -12.72 -13.71 -44.80
N ASP A 723 -13.55 -14.68 -44.41
CA ASP A 723 -13.12 -16.05 -44.07
C ASP A 723 -12.40 -16.72 -45.26
N SER A 724 -12.84 -16.52 -46.51
CA SER A 724 -12.13 -17.04 -47.69
C SER A 724 -10.75 -16.41 -47.94
N LEU A 725 -10.58 -15.12 -47.59
CA LEU A 725 -9.32 -14.39 -47.68
C LEU A 725 -8.37 -14.79 -46.54
N THR A 726 -8.90 -14.94 -45.32
CA THR A 726 -8.14 -15.37 -44.15
C THR A 726 -7.76 -16.86 -44.21
N ASP A 727 -8.58 -17.72 -44.80
CA ASP A 727 -8.27 -19.16 -44.97
C ASP A 727 -7.20 -19.40 -46.02
N ASN A 728 -7.12 -18.60 -47.08
CA ASN A 728 -6.03 -18.67 -48.05
C ASN A 728 -4.68 -18.20 -47.47
N LEU A 729 -4.70 -17.28 -46.50
CA LEU A 729 -3.51 -16.87 -45.74
C LEU A 729 -3.09 -17.89 -44.66
N ARG A 730 -3.99 -18.75 -44.18
CA ARG A 730 -3.72 -19.77 -43.16
C ARG A 730 -3.07 -21.06 -43.67
N ARG A 731 -3.15 -21.33 -44.98
CA ARG A 731 -2.69 -22.61 -45.57
C ARG A 731 -1.19 -22.95 -45.40
N PRO A 732 -0.25 -22.02 -45.11
CA PRO A 732 1.12 -22.43 -44.77
C PRO A 732 1.33 -22.81 -43.29
N PHE A 733 0.40 -22.48 -42.38
CA PHE A 733 0.66 -22.55 -40.92
C PHE A 733 -0.17 -23.62 -40.17
N SER A 734 -1.10 -24.31 -40.84
CA SER A 734 -2.01 -25.29 -40.22
C SER A 734 -1.69 -26.75 -40.56
N ARG A 735 -0.43 -27.16 -40.47
CA ARG A 735 -0.06 -28.59 -40.40
C ARG A 735 0.70 -28.84 -39.10
N GLY A 736 -0.07 -29.27 -38.10
CA GLY A 736 0.40 -29.67 -36.78
C GLY A 736 -0.76 -30.20 -35.95
N GLU A 737 -1.61 -31.02 -36.58
CA GLU A 737 -2.68 -31.74 -35.89
C GLU A 737 -2.00 -32.89 -35.14
N VAL A 738 -1.80 -32.70 -33.83
CA VAL A 738 -1.22 -33.71 -32.95
C VAL A 738 -2.32 -34.71 -32.62
N ASP A 739 -2.15 -35.90 -33.18
CA ASP A 739 -2.98 -37.08 -32.97
C ASP A 739 -3.02 -37.43 -31.47
N ARG A 740 -4.22 -37.47 -30.90
CA ARG A 740 -4.48 -37.87 -29.51
C ARG A 740 -4.86 -39.34 -29.48
N SER A 741 -3.90 -40.22 -29.71
CA SER A 741 -4.01 -41.62 -29.29
C SER A 741 -2.63 -42.27 -29.16
N GLY A 742 -2.25 -42.59 -27.91
CA GLY A 742 -1.14 -43.52 -27.60
C GLY A 742 0.28 -42.95 -27.50
N GLY A 743 0.86 -42.97 -26.29
CA GLY A 743 2.30 -43.12 -26.08
C GLY A 743 3.08 -41.86 -25.64
N ASP A 744 3.73 -41.96 -24.48
CA ASP A 744 4.69 -41.03 -23.89
C ASP A 744 5.90 -40.75 -24.82
N HIS A 745 5.78 -39.77 -25.71
CA HIS A 745 6.93 -39.08 -26.28
C HIS A 745 6.80 -37.58 -26.03
N LEU A 746 7.14 -37.15 -24.80
CA LEU A 746 7.48 -35.75 -24.54
C LEU A 746 8.48 -35.31 -25.62
N ALA A 747 8.14 -34.24 -26.34
CA ALA A 747 8.96 -33.71 -27.42
C ALA A 747 10.42 -33.56 -26.96
N ILE A 748 11.33 -34.29 -27.62
CA ILE A 748 12.79 -34.23 -27.40
C ILE A 748 13.32 -32.79 -27.57
N TYR A 749 12.55 -31.94 -28.24
CA TYR A 749 12.83 -30.55 -28.54
C TYR A 749 11.72 -29.64 -27.99
N GLY A 750 12.09 -28.62 -27.21
CA GLY A 750 11.17 -27.63 -26.63
C GLY A 750 11.79 -26.93 -25.43
N ARG A 751 11.33 -25.72 -25.09
CA ARG A 751 11.87 -24.91 -23.96
C ARG A 751 11.72 -25.55 -22.58
N GLU A 752 10.81 -26.51 -22.43
CA GLU A 752 10.61 -27.31 -21.21
C GLU A 752 11.54 -28.54 -21.13
N SER A 753 12.23 -28.89 -22.23
CA SER A 753 13.22 -29.97 -22.24
C SER A 753 14.58 -29.50 -21.71
N PRO A 754 15.40 -30.38 -21.08
CA PRO A 754 16.71 -29.99 -20.56
C PRO A 754 17.64 -29.39 -21.63
N LYS A 755 17.71 -30.02 -22.82
CA LYS A 755 18.53 -29.55 -23.95
C LYS A 755 17.96 -28.28 -24.59
N GLY A 756 16.65 -28.23 -24.82
CA GLY A 756 16.00 -27.05 -25.41
C GLY A 756 16.08 -25.82 -24.51
N SER A 757 16.03 -25.99 -23.18
CA SER A 757 16.23 -24.90 -22.21
C SER A 757 17.64 -24.28 -22.33
N TRP A 758 18.68 -25.11 -22.47
CA TRP A 758 20.07 -24.62 -22.68
C TRP A 758 20.25 -23.90 -24.03
N ILE A 759 19.67 -24.43 -25.11
CA ILE A 759 19.72 -23.79 -26.43
C ILE A 759 19.05 -22.42 -26.38
N MET A 760 17.83 -22.34 -25.81
CA MET A 760 17.11 -21.07 -25.67
C MET A 760 17.85 -20.07 -24.79
N PHE A 761 18.46 -20.53 -23.69
CA PHE A 761 19.31 -19.70 -22.84
C PHE A 761 20.49 -19.12 -23.63
N GLY A 762 21.19 -19.96 -24.41
CA GLY A 762 22.30 -19.51 -25.27
C GLY A 762 21.86 -18.48 -26.31
N VAL A 763 20.70 -18.69 -26.96
CA VAL A 763 20.13 -17.74 -27.93
C VAL A 763 19.78 -16.41 -27.26
N PHE A 764 19.07 -16.43 -26.12
CA PHE A 764 18.71 -15.21 -25.42
C PHE A 764 19.95 -14.47 -24.90
N MET A 765 20.91 -15.17 -24.30
CA MET A 765 22.16 -14.55 -23.85
C MET A 765 22.95 -13.94 -25.00
N PHE A 766 23.00 -14.60 -26.16
CA PHE A 766 23.65 -14.05 -27.35
C PHE A 766 22.98 -12.75 -27.81
N ILE A 767 21.64 -12.73 -27.91
CA ILE A 767 20.87 -11.53 -28.26
C ILE A 767 21.12 -10.40 -27.25
N LEU A 768 21.09 -10.70 -25.96
CA LEU A 768 21.27 -9.72 -24.89
C LEU A 768 22.70 -9.18 -24.83
N LEU A 769 23.71 -10.01 -25.10
CA LEU A 769 25.11 -9.58 -25.19
C LEU A 769 25.36 -8.73 -26.45
N LEU A 770 24.75 -9.05 -27.58
CA LEU A 770 24.77 -8.19 -28.77
C LEU A 770 24.15 -6.83 -28.47
N PHE A 771 23.03 -6.82 -27.75
CA PHE A 771 22.38 -5.58 -27.33
C PHE A 771 23.25 -4.78 -26.34
N LEU A 772 23.90 -5.45 -25.38
CA LEU A 772 24.86 -4.82 -24.47
C LEU A 772 26.04 -4.18 -25.22
N ALA A 773 26.56 -4.87 -26.25
CA ALA A 773 27.65 -4.35 -27.09
C ALA A 773 27.21 -3.15 -27.95
N TRP A 774 25.94 -3.16 -28.38
CA TRP A 774 25.29 -2.09 -29.15
C TRP A 774 24.94 -0.84 -28.32
N LEU A 775 24.99 -0.91 -26.98
CA LEU A 775 24.56 0.21 -26.13
C LEU A 775 25.18 1.55 -26.58
N PRO A 776 24.34 2.56 -26.84
CA PRO A 776 24.81 3.81 -27.39
C PRO A 776 25.57 4.62 -26.33
N VAL A 777 26.58 5.38 -26.78
CA VAL A 777 27.44 6.26 -25.97
C VAL A 777 27.65 7.54 -26.78
N ALA A 778 27.74 8.70 -26.11
CA ALA A 778 28.01 9.97 -26.78
C ALA A 778 29.37 9.95 -27.48
N GLU A 779 29.45 10.51 -28.69
CA GLU A 779 30.70 10.64 -29.45
C GLU A 779 31.51 11.83 -28.94
N GLN A 780 32.42 11.58 -27.99
CA GLN A 780 33.31 12.57 -27.38
C GLN A 780 34.70 11.98 -27.10
N ASP A 781 35.67 12.83 -26.78
CA ASP A 781 36.99 12.41 -26.31
C ASP A 781 36.83 11.52 -25.06
N GLY A 782 37.51 10.38 -25.03
CA GLY A 782 37.35 9.39 -23.95
C GLY A 782 36.13 8.45 -24.08
N MET A 783 35.45 8.38 -25.24
CA MET A 783 34.31 7.49 -25.50
C MET A 783 34.52 6.04 -24.99
N ARG A 784 35.72 5.48 -25.17
CA ARG A 784 36.04 4.11 -24.73
C ARG A 784 35.95 3.94 -23.22
N PHE A 785 36.46 4.91 -22.46
CA PHE A 785 36.36 4.91 -21.00
C PHE A 785 34.89 4.99 -20.55
N ILE A 786 34.12 5.91 -21.13
CA ILE A 786 32.68 6.06 -20.84
C ILE A 786 31.93 4.76 -21.16
N LYS A 787 32.21 4.14 -22.31
CA LYS A 787 31.61 2.86 -22.70
C LYS A 787 31.95 1.75 -21.71
N VAL A 788 33.21 1.64 -21.27
CA VAL A 788 33.62 0.64 -20.28
C VAL A 788 32.98 0.89 -18.92
N LEU A 789 32.93 2.14 -18.43
CA LEU A 789 32.24 2.52 -17.20
C LEU A 789 30.75 2.15 -17.26
N GLN A 790 30.10 2.45 -18.37
CA GLN A 790 28.69 2.17 -18.62
C GLN A 790 28.40 0.67 -18.64
N VAL A 791 29.14 -0.11 -19.44
CA VAL A 791 28.99 -1.57 -19.51
C VAL A 791 29.25 -2.20 -18.14
N SER A 792 30.28 -1.73 -17.42
CA SER A 792 30.59 -2.22 -16.08
C SER A 792 29.44 -1.94 -15.09
N ASN A 793 28.87 -0.74 -15.12
CA ASN A 793 27.72 -0.38 -14.28
C ASN A 793 26.48 -1.27 -14.57
N VAL A 794 26.21 -1.55 -15.84
CA VAL A 794 25.16 -2.49 -16.26
C VAL A 794 25.43 -3.90 -15.75
N LEU A 795 26.67 -4.40 -15.86
CA LEU A 795 27.05 -5.75 -15.40
C LEU A 795 27.00 -5.91 -13.88
N VAL A 796 27.38 -4.87 -13.12
CA VAL A 796 27.20 -4.84 -11.65
C VAL A 796 25.71 -4.91 -11.31
N THR A 797 24.89 -4.08 -11.95
CA THR A 797 23.44 -4.06 -11.72
C THR A 797 22.79 -5.40 -12.10
N LEU A 798 23.21 -6.00 -13.22
CA LEU A 798 22.79 -7.34 -13.63
C LEU A 798 23.10 -8.38 -12.56
N SER A 799 24.31 -8.36 -12.02
CA SER A 799 24.74 -9.30 -10.98
C SER A 799 23.89 -9.16 -9.71
N ILE A 800 23.66 -7.92 -9.27
CA ILE A 800 22.80 -7.61 -8.12
C ILE A 800 21.38 -8.14 -8.35
N PHE A 801 20.76 -7.80 -9.48
CA PHE A 801 19.39 -8.22 -9.80
C PHE A 801 19.28 -9.74 -10.01
N ALA A 802 20.28 -10.39 -10.59
CA ALA A 802 20.33 -11.83 -10.76
C ALA A 802 20.40 -12.55 -9.40
N LEU A 803 21.21 -12.06 -8.46
CA LEU A 803 21.28 -12.59 -7.09
C LEU A 803 19.96 -12.39 -6.33
N MET A 804 19.34 -11.21 -6.43
CA MET A 804 18.01 -10.98 -5.86
C MET A 804 16.95 -11.90 -6.51
N ALA A 805 17.01 -12.11 -7.82
CA ALA A 805 16.12 -13.01 -8.54
C ALA A 805 16.35 -14.48 -8.15
N PHE A 806 17.59 -14.92 -7.90
CA PHE A 806 17.89 -16.25 -7.35
C PHE A 806 17.32 -16.44 -5.95
N SER A 807 17.46 -15.45 -5.07
CA SER A 807 16.84 -15.46 -3.74
C SER A 807 15.32 -15.62 -3.84
N LEU A 808 14.68 -14.81 -4.70
CA LEU A 808 13.24 -14.89 -4.93
C LEU A 808 12.83 -16.21 -5.59
N ASN A 809 13.63 -16.74 -6.50
CA ASN A 809 13.39 -18.03 -7.15
C ASN A 809 13.44 -19.19 -6.16
N LEU A 810 14.34 -19.15 -5.18
CA LEU A 810 14.39 -20.15 -4.12
C LEU A 810 13.13 -20.08 -3.24
N HIS A 811 12.75 -18.89 -2.77
CA HIS A 811 11.57 -18.70 -1.92
C HIS A 811 10.27 -19.02 -2.66
N THR A 812 10.00 -18.31 -3.76
CA THR A 812 8.73 -18.38 -4.46
C THR A 812 8.72 -19.46 -5.53
N GLY A 813 9.75 -19.53 -6.35
CA GLY A 813 9.82 -20.48 -7.45
C GLY A 813 9.88 -21.93 -6.96
N VAL A 814 10.83 -22.25 -6.08
CA VAL A 814 11.12 -23.63 -5.65
C VAL A 814 10.29 -24.05 -4.45
N THR A 815 10.23 -23.23 -3.38
CA THR A 815 9.47 -23.60 -2.17
C THR A 815 8.00 -23.21 -2.19
N GLY A 816 7.57 -22.42 -3.17
CA GLY A 816 6.20 -21.96 -3.26
C GLY A 816 5.83 -20.85 -2.30
N MET A 817 6.77 -20.27 -1.53
CA MET A 817 6.58 -19.17 -0.57
C MET A 817 6.63 -17.79 -1.27
N VAL A 818 5.51 -17.10 -1.42
CA VAL A 818 5.41 -15.82 -2.14
C VAL A 818 6.03 -14.71 -1.30
N ASN A 819 7.25 -14.29 -1.64
CA ASN A 819 8.00 -13.30 -0.88
C ASN A 819 8.07 -11.97 -1.64
N PHE A 820 7.34 -10.95 -1.18
CA PHE A 820 7.43 -9.60 -1.74
C PHE A 820 8.36 -8.68 -0.92
N GLY A 821 8.99 -9.21 0.11
CA GLY A 821 9.93 -8.50 0.98
C GLY A 821 11.39 -8.86 0.75
N VAL A 822 11.82 -9.27 -0.44
CA VAL A 822 13.25 -9.59 -0.68
C VAL A 822 14.17 -8.41 -0.31
N ILE A 823 13.67 -7.18 -0.48
CA ILE A 823 14.36 -5.93 -0.11
C ILE A 823 14.68 -5.81 1.38
N PHE A 824 13.92 -6.49 2.26
CA PHE A 824 14.23 -6.56 3.68
C PHE A 824 15.61 -7.19 3.91
N PHE A 825 15.89 -8.31 3.26
CA PHE A 825 17.17 -9.02 3.38
C PHE A 825 18.32 -8.27 2.67
N VAL A 826 18.04 -7.69 1.50
CA VAL A 826 18.98 -6.81 0.79
C VAL A 826 19.35 -5.59 1.64
N GLY A 827 18.36 -4.98 2.30
CA GLY A 827 18.55 -3.85 3.19
C GLY A 827 19.41 -4.20 4.39
N ILE A 828 19.14 -5.34 5.06
CA ILE A 828 20.01 -5.85 6.14
C ILE A 828 21.45 -5.99 5.66
N GLY A 829 21.67 -6.60 4.49
CA GLY A 829 23.00 -6.76 3.93
C GLY A 829 23.71 -5.42 3.68
N SER A 830 23.00 -4.47 3.08
CA SER A 830 23.52 -3.14 2.76
C SER A 830 23.84 -2.32 4.02
N ILE A 831 22.96 -2.38 5.02
CA ILE A 831 23.11 -1.66 6.29
C ILE A 831 24.27 -2.23 7.11
N VAL A 832 24.33 -3.56 7.26
CA VAL A 832 25.39 -4.22 8.05
C VAL A 832 26.77 -3.98 7.44
N VAL A 833 26.91 -4.15 6.12
CA VAL A 833 28.20 -3.85 5.46
C VAL A 833 28.53 -2.37 5.58
N GLY A 834 27.59 -1.47 5.30
CA GLY A 834 27.83 -0.03 5.33
C GLY A 834 28.25 0.49 6.72
N ILE A 835 27.60 0.04 7.79
CA ILE A 835 27.93 0.46 9.16
C ILE A 835 29.26 -0.15 9.62
N LEU A 836 29.46 -1.45 9.39
CA LEU A 836 30.69 -2.11 9.84
C LEU A 836 31.93 -1.57 9.13
N SER A 837 31.83 -1.23 7.84
CA SER A 837 32.95 -0.73 7.03
C SER A 837 33.08 0.80 7.00
N ALA A 838 32.18 1.53 7.65
CA ALA A 838 32.28 2.98 7.79
C ALA A 838 33.36 3.37 8.82
N PRO A 839 34.06 4.50 8.63
CA PRO A 839 35.02 5.02 9.59
C PRO A 839 34.40 5.33 10.96
N SER A 840 35.18 5.19 12.02
CA SER A 840 34.76 5.48 13.40
C SER A 840 34.36 6.95 13.61
N GLU A 841 34.94 7.88 12.85
CA GLU A 841 34.60 9.31 12.87
C GLU A 841 33.16 9.61 12.39
N LEU A 842 32.57 8.68 11.64
CA LEU A 842 31.23 8.79 11.06
C LEU A 842 30.24 7.81 11.70
N HIS A 843 30.48 7.40 12.96
CA HIS A 843 29.70 6.42 13.71
C HIS A 843 29.73 4.98 13.15
N GLY A 844 30.78 4.62 12.40
CA GLY A 844 31.03 3.25 11.93
C GLY A 844 32.02 2.47 12.80
N TYR A 845 32.36 1.24 12.38
CA TYR A 845 33.26 0.33 13.13
C TYR A 845 34.64 0.09 12.48
N ASP A 846 34.91 0.66 11.31
CA ASP A 846 36.18 0.54 10.58
C ASP A 846 36.65 -0.92 10.31
N TRP A 847 35.70 -1.83 10.08
CA TRP A 847 36.01 -3.22 9.74
C TRP A 847 36.43 -3.36 8.28
N PRO A 848 37.37 -4.28 7.97
CA PRO A 848 37.63 -4.65 6.59
C PRO A 848 36.38 -5.20 5.90
N VAL A 849 36.22 -4.85 4.63
CA VAL A 849 35.00 -5.07 3.84
C VAL A 849 34.61 -6.56 3.73
N ILE A 850 35.58 -7.46 3.58
CA ILE A 850 35.32 -8.90 3.40
C ILE A 850 34.70 -9.54 4.67
N PRO A 851 35.32 -9.43 5.86
CA PRO A 851 34.69 -9.82 7.13
C PRO A 851 33.31 -9.20 7.34
N ALA A 852 33.15 -7.89 7.07
CA ALA A 852 31.87 -7.22 7.18
C ALA A 852 30.79 -7.85 6.28
N THR A 853 31.17 -8.25 5.06
CA THR A 853 30.27 -8.93 4.11
C THR A 853 29.84 -10.30 4.60
N ILE A 854 30.77 -11.10 5.14
CA ILE A 854 30.45 -12.43 5.68
C ILE A 854 29.46 -12.29 6.84
N VAL A 855 29.69 -11.33 7.74
CA VAL A 855 28.78 -11.04 8.84
C VAL A 855 27.41 -10.60 8.32
N ALA A 856 27.37 -9.73 7.31
CA ALA A 856 26.12 -9.32 6.68
C ALA A 856 25.31 -10.49 6.09
N ILE A 857 25.99 -11.44 5.44
CA ILE A 857 25.37 -12.67 4.92
C ILE A 857 24.80 -13.52 6.06
N LEU A 858 25.56 -13.71 7.14
CA LEU A 858 25.13 -14.50 8.30
C LEU A 858 23.96 -13.86 9.04
N VAL A 859 23.99 -12.53 9.22
CA VAL A 859 22.90 -11.77 9.86
C VAL A 859 21.64 -11.84 9.00
N ALA A 860 21.75 -11.71 7.67
CA ALA A 860 20.61 -11.88 6.77
C ALA A 860 20.06 -13.31 6.82
N ALA A 861 20.92 -14.34 6.83
CA ALA A 861 20.51 -15.74 6.97
C ALA A 861 19.79 -16.03 8.30
N LEU A 862 20.32 -15.50 9.39
CA LEU A 862 19.72 -15.61 10.72
C LEU A 862 18.37 -14.91 10.76
N ALA A 863 18.25 -13.70 10.21
CA ALA A 863 16.98 -13.00 10.08
C ALA A 863 15.97 -13.80 9.25
N GLY A 864 16.39 -14.41 8.15
CA GLY A 864 15.56 -15.31 7.34
C GLY A 864 15.09 -16.55 8.09
N TRP A 865 15.99 -17.20 8.82
CA TRP A 865 15.65 -18.36 9.65
C TRP A 865 14.65 -18.00 10.77
N MET A 866 14.92 -16.90 11.49
CA MET A 866 14.06 -16.42 12.56
C MET A 866 12.67 -16.03 12.04
N LEU A 867 12.60 -15.45 10.85
CA LEU A 867 11.34 -15.06 10.23
C LEU A 867 10.47 -16.26 9.85
N ALA A 868 11.08 -17.38 9.47
CA ALA A 868 10.32 -18.56 9.03
C ALA A 868 9.43 -19.15 10.13
N TYR A 869 9.86 -19.10 11.39
CA TYR A 869 9.11 -19.71 12.49
C TYR A 869 7.73 -19.07 12.74
N PRO A 870 7.61 -17.73 12.89
CA PRO A 870 6.31 -17.09 13.02
C PRO A 870 5.48 -17.15 11.73
N THR A 871 6.11 -17.23 10.55
CA THR A 871 5.39 -17.06 9.30
C THR A 871 5.03 -18.35 8.56
N ALA A 872 5.69 -19.48 8.84
CA ALA A 872 5.46 -20.74 8.11
C ALA A 872 4.06 -21.35 8.34
N ARG A 873 3.36 -20.95 9.40
CA ARG A 873 1.97 -21.35 9.67
C ARG A 873 0.94 -20.44 9.01
N LEU A 874 1.40 -19.34 8.43
CA LEU A 874 0.51 -18.37 7.80
C LEU A 874 0.15 -18.86 6.40
N ARG A 875 -1.09 -18.58 6.00
CA ARG A 875 -1.49 -18.69 4.59
C ARG A 875 -0.53 -17.88 3.72
N MET A 876 -0.28 -18.38 2.52
CA MET A 876 0.54 -17.77 1.47
C MET A 876 0.36 -16.25 1.33
N ASP A 877 -0.88 -15.78 1.33
CA ASP A 877 -1.21 -14.36 1.20
C ASP A 877 -0.75 -13.53 2.40
N TYR A 878 -0.82 -14.09 3.62
CA TYR A 878 -0.34 -13.44 4.83
C TYR A 878 1.18 -13.39 4.89
N PHE A 879 1.86 -14.45 4.43
CA PHE A 879 3.33 -14.44 4.29
C PHE A 879 3.79 -13.32 3.34
N ALA A 880 3.13 -13.19 2.19
CA ALA A 880 3.35 -12.11 1.24
C ALA A 880 3.20 -10.71 1.90
N ILE A 881 2.11 -10.46 2.63
CA ILE A 881 1.85 -9.18 3.31
C ILE A 881 2.89 -8.87 4.39
N VAL A 882 3.25 -9.87 5.22
CA VAL A 882 4.22 -9.70 6.31
C VAL A 882 5.60 -9.36 5.76
N THR A 883 6.04 -10.01 4.68
CA THR A 883 7.36 -9.74 4.09
C THR A 883 7.47 -8.32 3.53
N ILE A 884 6.43 -7.79 2.86
CA ILE A 884 6.43 -6.38 2.42
C ILE A 884 6.50 -5.43 3.61
N SER A 885 5.70 -5.71 4.64
CA SER A 885 5.64 -4.89 5.84
C SER A 885 6.99 -4.81 6.55
N LEU A 886 7.75 -5.91 6.59
CA LEU A 886 9.11 -5.92 7.15
C LEU A 886 10.10 -5.06 6.37
N GLY A 887 10.03 -5.08 5.04
CA GLY A 887 10.84 -4.17 4.20
C GLY A 887 10.54 -2.71 4.50
N GLU A 888 9.27 -2.37 4.65
CA GLU A 888 8.83 -1.02 4.99
C GLU A 888 9.22 -0.62 6.43
N ILE A 889 9.13 -1.53 7.39
CA ILE A 889 9.60 -1.31 8.76
C ILE A 889 11.09 -0.93 8.75
N VAL A 890 11.94 -1.71 8.08
CA VAL A 890 13.39 -1.43 8.03
C VAL A 890 13.68 -0.12 7.29
N ARG A 891 12.95 0.20 6.23
CA ARG A 891 13.09 1.47 5.51
C ARG A 891 12.86 2.67 6.42
N VAL A 892 11.78 2.67 7.18
CA VAL A 892 11.45 3.78 8.08
C VAL A 892 12.36 3.78 9.30
N LEU A 893 12.76 2.62 9.81
CA LEU A 893 13.80 2.54 10.85
C LEU A 893 15.11 3.18 10.38
N LEU A 894 15.54 2.94 9.14
CA LEU A 894 16.73 3.59 8.59
C LEU A 894 16.60 5.12 8.50
N ALA A 895 15.39 5.63 8.25
CA ALA A 895 15.11 7.07 8.21
C ALA A 895 14.97 7.70 9.63
N GLY A 896 14.48 6.93 10.60
CA GLY A 896 14.18 7.38 11.96
C GLY A 896 15.32 7.19 12.96
N GLU A 897 16.03 6.05 12.91
CA GLU A 897 17.02 5.63 13.90
C GLU A 897 18.43 6.11 13.53
N PRO A 898 19.09 6.93 14.37
CA PRO A 898 20.47 7.35 14.13
C PRO A 898 21.47 6.20 14.15
N LEU A 899 21.28 5.17 14.97
CA LEU A 899 22.18 4.01 15.06
C LEU A 899 22.28 3.20 13.77
N LEU A 900 21.25 3.27 12.91
CA LEU A 900 21.25 2.59 11.62
C LEU A 900 21.87 3.44 10.51
N ARG A 901 22.48 4.59 10.86
CA ARG A 901 23.08 5.55 9.92
C ARG A 901 24.57 5.70 10.22
N ALA A 902 25.36 5.86 9.16
CA ALA A 902 26.76 6.25 9.24
C ALA A 902 27.07 7.22 8.09
N GLY A 903 27.67 8.38 8.37
CA GLY A 903 27.84 9.45 7.39
C GLY A 903 28.01 10.85 7.99
N SER A 904 28.09 11.87 7.12
CA SER A 904 28.35 13.26 7.54
C SER A 904 27.22 13.84 8.41
N TRP A 905 27.60 14.59 9.45
CA TRP A 905 26.76 15.13 10.53
C TRP A 905 25.60 16.06 10.10
N GLY A 906 25.46 16.42 8.82
CA GLY A 906 24.50 17.43 8.35
C GLY A 906 23.45 17.01 7.31
N SER A 907 23.53 15.84 6.65
CA SER A 907 22.61 15.54 5.53
C SER A 907 22.24 14.08 5.28
N SER A 908 22.77 13.10 6.01
CA SER A 908 22.57 11.70 5.61
C SER A 908 21.28 11.10 6.20
N ILE A 909 20.22 11.11 5.39
CA ILE A 909 19.01 10.27 5.58
C ILE A 909 19.35 8.75 5.43
N GLY A 910 20.61 8.38 5.18
CA GLY A 910 21.08 6.99 5.00
C GLY A 910 22.55 6.79 5.39
N ILE A 911 23.20 5.77 4.79
CA ILE A 911 24.59 5.38 5.08
C ILE A 911 25.49 5.82 3.91
N SER A 912 26.67 6.40 4.16
CA SER A 912 27.60 6.86 3.12
C SER A 912 29.04 6.89 3.60
N ARG A 913 30.01 7.00 2.67
CA ARG A 913 31.46 7.12 2.97
C ARG A 913 32.05 5.93 3.74
N TYR A 914 31.69 4.71 3.35
CA TYR A 914 32.33 3.49 3.83
C TYR A 914 33.38 2.99 2.83
N THR A 915 34.32 2.18 3.34
CA THR A 915 35.41 1.65 2.52
C THR A 915 34.90 0.68 1.45
N LEU A 916 35.43 0.78 0.23
CA LEU A 916 35.05 -0.07 -0.90
C LEU A 916 36.02 -1.25 -1.05
N PRO A 917 35.55 -2.45 -1.44
CA PRO A 917 36.39 -3.63 -1.51
C PRO A 917 37.43 -3.51 -2.63
N GLY A 918 38.71 -3.59 -2.24
CA GLY A 918 39.83 -3.60 -3.20
C GLY A 918 40.04 -2.29 -3.95
N GLU A 919 39.38 -1.19 -3.56
CA GLU A 919 39.53 0.11 -4.22
C GLU A 919 40.95 0.67 -4.08
N SER A 920 41.52 0.59 -2.87
CA SER A 920 42.91 0.99 -2.62
C SER A 920 43.90 0.16 -3.44
N TRP A 921 43.70 -1.17 -3.51
CA TRP A 921 44.53 -2.04 -4.35
C TRP A 921 44.38 -1.75 -5.85
N TRP A 922 43.17 -1.42 -6.30
CA TRP A 922 42.86 -1.14 -7.70
C TRP A 922 43.60 0.10 -8.21
N PHE A 923 43.58 1.19 -7.44
CA PHE A 923 44.20 2.46 -7.83
C PHE A 923 45.64 2.63 -7.35
N CYS A 924 45.99 2.15 -6.15
CA CYS A 924 47.32 2.34 -5.57
C CYS A 924 48.26 1.13 -5.77
N GLY A 925 47.76 -0.04 -6.20
CA GLY A 925 48.57 -1.27 -6.29
C GLY A 925 48.89 -1.92 -4.94
N SER A 926 49.84 -2.86 -4.91
CA SER A 926 50.28 -3.54 -3.68
C SER A 926 51.26 -2.72 -2.83
N ASP A 927 51.93 -1.74 -3.44
CA ASP A 927 52.98 -0.94 -2.82
C ASP A 927 52.46 0.50 -2.62
N VAL A 928 51.78 0.75 -1.50
CA VAL A 928 51.25 2.08 -1.17
C VAL A 928 52.42 3.05 -0.92
N PRO A 929 52.58 4.15 -1.68
CA PRO A 929 53.61 5.15 -1.37
C PRO A 929 53.23 5.91 -0.09
N ASN A 930 54.11 5.96 0.90
CA ASN A 930 53.91 6.68 2.17
C ASN A 930 54.20 8.20 2.07
N LYS A 931 53.99 8.86 0.92
CA LYS A 931 54.40 10.27 0.75
C LYS A 931 53.34 11.11 0.03
N ALA A 932 52.71 12.05 0.73
CA ALA A 932 51.88 13.07 0.12
C ALA A 932 52.74 14.16 -0.56
N PRO A 933 52.41 14.66 -1.76
CA PRO A 933 53.06 15.85 -2.30
C PRO A 933 52.47 17.12 -1.67
N LEU A 934 53.30 17.93 -1.01
CA LEU A 934 52.91 19.29 -0.61
C LEU A 934 52.88 20.18 -1.87
N ALA A 935 51.69 20.64 -2.28
CA ALA A 935 51.60 21.74 -3.25
C ALA A 935 51.85 23.07 -2.51
N GLY A 936 53.09 23.55 -2.54
CA GLY A 936 53.40 24.95 -2.21
C GLY A 936 52.98 25.88 -3.36
N LEU A 937 52.76 27.17 -3.05
CA LEU A 937 52.31 28.21 -3.98
C LEU A 937 53.18 28.40 -5.26
N ASP A 938 54.36 27.77 -5.33
CA ASP A 938 55.37 28.01 -6.37
C ASP A 938 55.67 26.80 -7.28
N ALA A 939 54.87 25.71 -7.21
CA ALA A 939 54.96 24.56 -8.13
C ALA A 939 56.34 23.88 -8.31
N THR A 940 57.29 24.05 -7.38
CA THR A 940 58.55 23.28 -7.35
C THR A 940 58.46 22.14 -6.32
N LEU A 941 58.75 20.90 -6.75
CA LEU A 941 58.79 19.71 -5.89
C LEU A 941 59.81 19.87 -4.74
N GLY A 942 59.33 19.82 -3.49
CA GLY A 942 60.16 19.71 -2.30
C GLY A 942 60.56 18.27 -1.97
N THR A 943 61.69 18.09 -1.29
CA THR A 943 62.24 16.80 -0.86
C THR A 943 61.45 16.19 0.30
N ALA A 944 60.50 15.31 -0.04
CA ALA A 944 60.17 13.98 0.49
C ALA A 944 60.27 13.58 1.99
N ASP A 945 60.65 14.40 2.98
CA ASP A 945 60.92 13.87 4.34
C ASP A 945 60.01 14.34 5.49
N ASP A 946 58.99 15.17 5.27
CA ASP A 946 58.10 15.59 6.36
C ASP A 946 56.61 15.32 6.06
N ILE A 947 56.00 14.47 6.91
CA ILE A 947 54.58 14.06 7.05
C ILE A 947 54.17 12.75 6.33
N ILE A 948 53.98 11.70 7.14
CA ILE A 948 53.47 10.37 6.77
C ILE A 948 51.93 10.42 6.84
N GLN A 949 51.27 10.72 5.73
CA GLN A 949 49.82 10.51 5.58
C GLN A 949 49.58 9.49 4.46
N ARG A 950 48.71 8.49 4.72
CA ARG A 950 48.32 7.51 3.69
C ARG A 950 47.58 8.27 2.57
N MET A 951 48.00 8.10 1.32
CA MET A 951 47.24 8.59 0.16
C MET A 951 45.85 7.96 0.15
N GLU A 952 44.82 8.77 -0.07
CA GLU A 952 43.48 8.24 -0.34
C GLU A 952 43.45 7.65 -1.77
N PRO A 953 42.54 6.69 -2.06
CA PRO A 953 42.43 6.12 -3.40
C PRO A 953 42.19 7.15 -4.51
N SER A 954 41.58 8.30 -4.19
CA SER A 954 41.45 9.45 -5.08
C SER A 954 42.81 10.04 -5.48
N ASP A 955 43.73 10.16 -4.51
CA ASP A 955 45.05 10.74 -4.73
C ASP A 955 45.91 9.82 -5.61
N CYS A 956 45.79 8.50 -5.41
CA CYS A 956 46.46 7.49 -6.26
C CYS A 956 45.95 7.48 -7.71
N ARG A 957 44.67 7.82 -7.92
CA ARG A 957 44.08 7.87 -9.26
C ARG A 957 44.66 9.01 -10.09
N GLU A 958 44.96 10.14 -9.45
CA GLU A 958 45.50 11.34 -10.09
C GLU A 958 47.04 11.36 -10.13
N ALA A 959 47.71 10.48 -9.39
CA ALA A 959 49.16 10.36 -9.37
C ALA A 959 49.72 9.93 -10.74
N VAL A 960 50.55 10.80 -11.31
CA VAL A 960 51.33 10.51 -12.52
C VAL A 960 52.47 9.54 -12.13
N ASP A 961 52.64 8.44 -12.89
CA ASP A 961 53.68 7.39 -12.74
C ASP A 961 53.49 6.26 -11.70
N LEU A 962 52.28 6.01 -11.19
CA LEU A 962 52.01 4.84 -10.34
C LEU A 962 51.57 3.60 -11.15
N SER A 963 52.31 2.50 -11.08
CA SER A 963 51.95 1.23 -11.76
C SER A 963 50.86 0.47 -11.00
N SER A 964 49.60 0.76 -11.28
CA SER A 964 48.44 0.10 -10.65
C SER A 964 47.69 -0.85 -11.60
N PRO A 965 46.90 -1.81 -11.07
CA PRO A 965 46.01 -2.64 -11.87
C PRO A 965 45.04 -1.83 -12.75
N ALA A 966 44.55 -0.69 -12.25
CA ALA A 966 43.68 0.22 -13.01
C ALA A 966 44.39 0.78 -14.26
N VAL A 967 45.64 1.24 -14.12
CA VAL A 967 46.45 1.74 -15.24
C VAL A 967 46.73 0.63 -16.25
N SER A 968 47.17 -0.54 -15.77
CA SER A 968 47.50 -1.68 -16.63
C SER A 968 46.32 -2.16 -17.48
N ILE A 969 45.12 -2.21 -16.90
CA ILE A 969 43.89 -2.57 -17.61
C ILE A 969 43.42 -1.43 -18.51
N GLY A 970 43.60 -0.18 -18.08
CA GLY A 970 43.34 1.02 -18.89
C GLY A 970 44.17 1.03 -20.17
N ASP A 971 45.46 0.69 -20.08
CA ASP A 971 46.37 0.56 -21.21
C ASP A 971 46.00 -0.63 -22.10
N LEU A 972 45.68 -1.79 -21.51
CA LEU A 972 45.24 -2.99 -22.24
C LEU A 972 43.99 -2.71 -23.08
N MET A 973 43.03 -1.96 -22.54
CA MET A 973 41.79 -1.60 -23.20
C MET A 973 41.91 -0.31 -24.03
N ASN A 974 43.08 0.33 -24.02
CA ASN A 974 43.37 1.60 -24.69
C ASN A 974 42.32 2.68 -24.37
N LEU A 975 42.18 2.98 -23.07
CA LEU A 975 41.20 3.92 -22.51
C LEU A 975 41.72 5.36 -22.43
N GLY A 976 43.04 5.57 -22.40
CA GLY A 976 43.67 6.89 -22.20
C GLY A 976 43.72 7.36 -20.74
N GLU A 977 43.02 6.68 -19.84
CA GLU A 977 42.96 6.93 -18.39
C GLU A 977 42.91 5.60 -17.62
N PRO A 978 43.20 5.59 -16.30
CA PRO A 978 43.07 4.40 -15.46
C PRO A 978 41.65 3.82 -15.49
N ALA A 979 41.51 2.49 -15.58
CA ALA A 979 40.21 1.82 -15.67
C ALA A 979 39.29 2.10 -14.46
N PRO A 980 37.98 2.26 -14.68
CA PRO A 980 37.05 2.64 -13.62
C PRO A 980 36.87 1.51 -12.60
N TYR A 981 36.74 1.86 -11.31
CA TYR A 981 36.50 0.90 -10.22
C TYR A 981 35.27 0.00 -10.45
N MET A 982 34.23 0.53 -11.12
CA MET A 982 33.05 -0.24 -11.51
C MET A 982 33.37 -1.50 -12.31
N LEU A 983 34.48 -1.53 -13.07
CA LEU A 983 34.93 -2.71 -13.81
C LEU A 983 35.36 -3.84 -12.87
N LEU A 984 36.13 -3.52 -11.82
CA LEU A 984 36.50 -4.49 -10.79
C LEU A 984 35.26 -5.04 -10.09
N LEU A 985 34.34 -4.14 -9.71
CA LEU A 985 33.08 -4.53 -9.07
C LEU A 985 32.21 -5.41 -10.00
N ALA A 986 32.23 -5.15 -11.32
CA ALA A 986 31.53 -5.97 -12.30
C ALA A 986 32.11 -7.39 -12.36
N VAL A 987 33.43 -7.54 -12.35
CA VAL A 987 34.10 -8.85 -12.31
C VAL A 987 33.72 -9.60 -11.03
N ILE A 988 33.78 -8.93 -9.87
CA ILE A 988 33.38 -9.51 -8.58
C ILE A 988 31.91 -9.96 -8.63
N GLY A 989 31.01 -9.12 -9.16
CA GLY A 989 29.58 -9.42 -9.29
C GLY A 989 29.29 -10.61 -10.20
N ILE A 990 29.96 -10.72 -11.36
CA ILE A 990 29.77 -11.83 -12.30
C ILE A 990 30.27 -13.15 -11.69
N LEU A 991 31.48 -13.15 -11.11
CA LEU A 991 32.04 -14.33 -10.45
C LEU A 991 31.14 -14.78 -9.29
N SER A 992 30.63 -13.83 -8.52
CA SER A 992 29.65 -14.05 -7.45
C SER A 992 28.36 -14.70 -7.97
N THR A 993 27.83 -14.21 -9.08
CA THR A 993 26.60 -14.75 -9.70
C THR A 993 26.81 -16.18 -10.20
N ILE A 994 27.94 -16.45 -10.85
CA ILE A 994 28.30 -17.79 -11.34
C ILE A 994 28.48 -18.76 -10.17
N PHE A 995 29.17 -18.33 -9.11
CA PHE A 995 29.37 -19.14 -7.90
C PHE A 995 28.05 -19.48 -7.21
N VAL A 996 27.17 -18.49 -7.00
CA VAL A 996 25.86 -18.71 -6.38
C VAL A 996 24.96 -19.58 -7.25
N TRP A 997 24.99 -19.40 -8.58
CA TRP A 997 24.26 -20.28 -9.49
C TRP A 997 24.76 -21.73 -9.36
N TRP A 998 26.06 -21.97 -9.47
CA TRP A 998 26.64 -23.30 -9.30
C TRP A 998 26.26 -23.94 -7.96
N LEU A 999 26.32 -23.16 -6.87
CA LEU A 999 25.92 -23.59 -5.54
C LEU A 999 24.43 -23.98 -5.48
N LEU A 1000 23.54 -23.15 -6.03
CA LEU A 1000 22.10 -23.40 -6.05
C LEU A 1000 21.74 -24.63 -6.90
N ASP A 1001 22.34 -24.81 -8.08
CA ASP A 1001 22.06 -25.97 -8.92
C ASP A 1001 22.49 -27.26 -8.21
N THR A 1002 23.62 -27.23 -7.48
CA THR A 1002 24.10 -28.35 -6.66
C THR A 1002 23.13 -28.65 -5.51
N ILE A 1003 22.68 -27.62 -4.78
CA ILE A 1003 21.75 -27.76 -3.65
C ILE A 1003 20.36 -28.24 -4.12
N LEU A 1004 19.85 -27.71 -5.23
CA LEU A 1004 18.54 -28.04 -5.76
C LEU A 1004 18.48 -29.44 -6.41
N ALA A 1005 19.61 -29.97 -6.87
CA ALA A 1005 19.73 -31.34 -7.33
C ALA A 1005 19.78 -32.36 -6.18
N SER A 1006 20.10 -31.91 -4.96
CA SER A 1006 20.18 -32.77 -3.77
C SER A 1006 18.78 -33.25 -3.29
N PRO A 1007 18.71 -34.24 -2.39
CA PRO A 1007 17.44 -34.67 -1.77
C PRO A 1007 16.66 -33.52 -1.13
N TRP A 1008 17.36 -32.54 -0.55
CA TRP A 1008 16.74 -31.36 0.05
C TRP A 1008 15.95 -30.55 -0.98
N GLY A 1009 16.52 -30.31 -2.16
CA GLY A 1009 15.83 -29.61 -3.26
C GLY A 1009 14.58 -30.33 -3.75
N ARG A 1010 14.58 -31.67 -3.76
CA ARG A 1010 13.39 -32.47 -4.12
C ARG A 1010 12.27 -32.34 -3.09
N ILE A 1011 12.60 -32.33 -1.80
CA ILE A 1011 11.63 -32.11 -0.72
C ILE A 1011 11.01 -30.71 -0.84
N LEU A 1012 11.79 -29.69 -1.16
CA LEU A 1012 11.27 -28.33 -1.37
C LEU A 1012 10.25 -28.26 -2.51
N ARG A 1013 10.52 -28.95 -3.63
CA ARG A 1013 9.56 -29.02 -4.75
C ARG A 1013 8.29 -29.78 -4.37
N ALA A 1014 8.40 -30.85 -3.59
CA ALA A 1014 7.24 -31.58 -3.07
C ALA A 1014 6.39 -30.68 -2.14
N ILE A 1015 7.03 -29.90 -1.26
CA ILE A 1015 6.34 -28.93 -0.39
C ILE A 1015 5.58 -27.87 -1.20
N ARG A 1016 6.17 -27.39 -2.30
CA ARG A 1016 5.52 -26.42 -3.20
C ARG A 1016 4.29 -27.00 -3.89
N GLU A 1017 4.36 -28.26 -4.32
CA GLU A 1017 3.26 -28.92 -5.02
C GLU A 1017 2.10 -29.24 -4.07
N ASP A 1018 2.40 -29.86 -2.94
CA ASP A 1018 1.42 -30.16 -1.90
C ASP A 1018 2.12 -30.30 -0.53
N GLU A 1019 1.94 -29.28 0.31
CA GLU A 1019 2.50 -29.23 1.65
C GLU A 1019 1.93 -30.30 2.57
N GLU A 1020 0.64 -30.61 2.47
CA GLU A 1020 -0.02 -31.60 3.33
C GLU A 1020 0.49 -33.01 3.00
N VAL A 1021 0.64 -33.33 1.71
CA VAL A 1021 1.22 -34.60 1.26
C VAL A 1021 2.67 -34.75 1.72
N ALA A 1022 3.49 -33.69 1.61
CA ALA A 1022 4.87 -33.73 2.09
C ALA A 1022 4.94 -33.98 3.61
N GLN A 1023 4.03 -33.39 4.40
CA GLN A 1023 3.92 -33.64 5.84
C GLN A 1023 3.50 -35.09 6.13
N HIS A 1024 2.56 -35.65 5.38
CA HIS A 1024 2.14 -37.05 5.54
C HIS A 1024 3.24 -38.07 5.23
N HIS A 1025 4.20 -37.71 4.36
CA HIS A 1025 5.40 -38.49 4.10
C HIS A 1025 6.47 -38.35 5.21
N GLY A 1026 6.20 -37.61 6.28
CA GLY A 1026 7.08 -37.47 7.44
C GLY A 1026 8.17 -36.40 7.30
N HIS A 1027 8.09 -35.54 6.28
CA HIS A 1027 9.03 -34.43 6.12
C HIS A 1027 8.60 -33.22 6.98
N ASP A 1028 9.55 -32.65 7.72
CA ASP A 1028 9.31 -31.44 8.51
C ASP A 1028 9.33 -30.19 7.62
N VAL A 1029 8.14 -29.77 7.20
CA VAL A 1029 7.98 -28.63 6.29
C VAL A 1029 8.49 -27.33 6.90
N LEU A 1030 8.40 -27.16 8.23
CA LEU A 1030 8.81 -25.93 8.90
C LEU A 1030 10.31 -25.69 8.78
N THR A 1031 11.12 -26.70 9.11
CA THR A 1031 12.59 -26.59 9.06
C THR A 1031 13.09 -26.47 7.62
N HIS A 1032 12.46 -27.17 6.67
CA HIS A 1032 12.79 -27.05 5.25
C HIS A 1032 12.47 -25.66 4.69
N LYS A 1033 11.29 -25.09 5.01
CA LYS A 1033 10.95 -23.71 4.65
C LYS A 1033 11.88 -22.70 5.32
N ALA A 1034 12.24 -22.92 6.59
CA ALA A 1034 13.17 -22.05 7.32
C ALA A 1034 14.59 -22.05 6.73
N ALA A 1035 15.11 -23.22 6.38
CA ALA A 1035 16.39 -23.36 5.71
C ALA A 1035 16.39 -22.69 4.33
N SER A 1036 15.30 -22.82 3.56
CA SER A 1036 15.14 -22.14 2.27
C SER A 1036 15.14 -20.62 2.43
N LEU A 1037 14.36 -20.10 3.39
CA LEU A 1037 14.28 -18.68 3.67
C LEU A 1037 15.63 -18.11 4.15
N ALA A 1038 16.37 -18.84 4.98
CA ALA A 1038 17.70 -18.45 5.45
C ALA A 1038 18.72 -18.41 4.31
N LEU A 1039 18.75 -19.43 3.45
CA LEU A 1039 19.67 -19.49 2.31
C LEU A 1039 19.38 -18.37 1.29
N GLY A 1040 18.11 -18.15 0.95
CA GLY A 1040 17.75 -17.07 0.04
C GLY A 1040 17.97 -15.69 0.67
N ALA A 1041 17.77 -15.53 1.98
CA ALA A 1041 18.13 -14.31 2.70
C ALA A 1041 19.64 -14.03 2.70
N ALA A 1042 20.49 -15.06 2.85
CA ALA A 1042 21.94 -14.93 2.70
C ALA A 1042 22.32 -14.40 1.30
N ILE A 1043 21.73 -14.95 0.24
CA ILE A 1043 21.98 -14.53 -1.14
C ILE A 1043 21.52 -13.07 -1.36
N ALA A 1044 20.34 -12.71 -0.84
CA ALA A 1044 19.84 -11.35 -0.91
C ALA A 1044 20.69 -10.36 -0.10
N GLY A 1045 21.16 -10.75 1.09
CA GLY A 1045 22.09 -9.94 1.90
C GLY A 1045 23.40 -9.69 1.17
N PHE A 1046 23.92 -10.69 0.46
CA PHE A 1046 25.10 -10.52 -0.39
C PHE A 1046 24.84 -9.58 -1.58
N ALA A 1047 23.68 -9.69 -2.23
CA ALA A 1047 23.26 -8.73 -3.26
C ALA A 1047 23.18 -7.30 -2.70
N GLY A 1048 22.74 -7.13 -1.45
CA GLY A 1048 22.74 -5.87 -0.73
C GLY A 1048 24.14 -5.29 -0.52
N ALA A 1049 25.11 -6.11 -0.10
CA ALA A 1049 26.50 -5.68 0.03
C ALA A 1049 27.07 -5.14 -1.30
N LEU A 1050 26.86 -5.88 -2.41
CA LEU A 1050 27.25 -5.42 -3.75
C LEU A 1050 26.54 -4.11 -4.14
N TRP A 1051 25.28 -3.96 -3.77
CA TRP A 1051 24.51 -2.77 -4.10
C TRP A 1051 24.94 -1.54 -3.30
N ALA A 1052 25.30 -1.72 -2.02
CA ALA A 1052 25.96 -0.69 -1.23
C ALA A 1052 27.23 -0.22 -1.95
N TRP A 1053 28.16 -1.12 -2.27
CA TRP A 1053 29.41 -0.74 -2.96
C TRP A 1053 29.19 -0.04 -4.30
N LYS A 1054 28.17 -0.46 -5.06
CA LYS A 1054 27.80 0.21 -6.30
C LYS A 1054 27.35 1.66 -6.06
N LEU A 1055 26.51 1.87 -5.04
CA LEU A 1055 25.89 3.16 -4.80
C LEU A 1055 26.79 4.13 -4.03
N THR A 1056 27.83 3.66 -3.33
CA THR A 1056 28.70 4.43 -2.41
C THR A 1056 27.95 5.11 -1.23
N GLY A 1057 26.62 5.00 -1.22
CA GLY A 1057 25.72 5.41 -0.17
C GLY A 1057 24.36 4.74 -0.31
N PHE A 1058 23.81 4.26 0.79
CA PHE A 1058 22.55 3.53 0.83
C PHE A 1058 21.47 4.35 1.55
N GLN A 1059 20.47 4.82 0.80
CA GLN A 1059 19.38 5.66 1.31
C GLN A 1059 18.08 4.85 1.46
N PRO A 1060 17.18 5.23 2.39
CA PRO A 1060 15.87 4.61 2.56
C PRO A 1060 15.04 4.52 1.27
N ASN A 1061 15.17 5.49 0.36
CA ASN A 1061 14.41 5.49 -0.89
C ASN A 1061 14.75 4.29 -1.80
N HIS A 1062 15.94 3.71 -1.69
CA HIS A 1062 16.32 2.50 -2.42
C HIS A 1062 15.56 1.25 -1.89
N MET A 1063 15.14 1.27 -0.63
CA MET A 1063 14.40 0.19 0.01
C MET A 1063 12.89 0.23 -0.26
N MET A 1064 12.39 1.24 -0.96
CA MET A 1064 10.96 1.34 -1.29
C MET A 1064 10.55 0.14 -2.16
N PRO A 1065 9.63 -0.74 -1.70
CA PRO A 1065 9.26 -1.95 -2.45
C PRO A 1065 8.78 -1.68 -3.88
N ALA A 1066 8.15 -0.52 -4.08
CA ALA A 1066 7.68 -0.05 -5.37
C ALA A 1066 8.79 0.15 -6.42
N ARG A 1067 10.01 0.50 -6.00
CA ARG A 1067 11.14 0.83 -6.89
C ARG A 1067 12.10 -0.33 -7.09
N SER A 1068 12.27 -1.21 -6.09
CA SER A 1068 13.27 -2.29 -6.14
C SER A 1068 12.62 -3.67 -6.26
N THR A 1069 11.86 -4.11 -5.25
CA THR A 1069 11.31 -5.48 -5.23
C THR A 1069 10.45 -5.81 -6.44
N PHE A 1070 9.64 -4.87 -6.93
CA PHE A 1070 8.76 -5.11 -8.07
C PHE A 1070 9.50 -5.28 -9.40
N LEU A 1071 10.66 -4.64 -9.57
CA LEU A 1071 11.52 -4.88 -10.72
C LEU A 1071 12.13 -6.28 -10.68
N VAL A 1072 12.55 -6.74 -9.49
CA VAL A 1072 13.04 -8.11 -9.29
C VAL A 1072 11.93 -9.14 -9.56
N TRP A 1073 10.70 -8.85 -9.13
CA TRP A 1073 9.53 -9.67 -9.47
C TRP A 1073 9.26 -9.69 -10.98
N ALA A 1074 9.37 -8.55 -11.67
CA ALA A 1074 9.26 -8.50 -13.13
C ALA A 1074 10.31 -9.41 -13.79
N ALA A 1075 11.57 -9.33 -13.34
CA ALA A 1075 12.65 -10.22 -13.79
C ALA A 1075 12.34 -11.70 -13.51
N PHE A 1076 11.84 -12.04 -12.33
CA PHE A 1076 11.45 -13.40 -11.96
C PHE A 1076 10.33 -13.94 -12.87
N ILE A 1077 9.29 -13.15 -13.13
CA ILE A 1077 8.13 -13.54 -13.96
C ILE A 1077 8.53 -13.70 -15.42
N VAL A 1078 9.29 -12.73 -15.97
CA VAL A 1078 9.79 -12.77 -17.34
C VAL A 1078 10.75 -13.95 -17.52
N GLY A 1079 11.62 -14.20 -16.54
CA GLY A 1079 12.58 -15.30 -16.55
C GLY A 1079 11.93 -16.68 -16.54
N GLY A 1080 10.97 -16.89 -15.62
CA GLY A 1080 10.26 -18.15 -15.45
C GLY A 1080 10.57 -18.84 -14.12
N ALA A 1081 9.52 -19.17 -13.36
CA ALA A 1081 9.64 -19.71 -12.01
C ALA A 1081 10.40 -21.05 -11.97
N ALA A 1082 11.15 -21.26 -10.89
CA ALA A 1082 11.96 -22.45 -10.60
C ALA A 1082 13.04 -22.79 -11.65
N ASN A 1083 13.50 -21.80 -12.42
CA ASN A 1083 14.60 -21.97 -13.36
C ASN A 1083 15.66 -20.86 -13.19
N ASN A 1084 16.84 -21.22 -12.67
CA ASN A 1084 17.95 -20.27 -12.46
C ASN A 1084 18.43 -19.63 -13.78
N ARG A 1085 18.41 -20.36 -14.90
CA ARG A 1085 18.77 -19.81 -16.22
C ARG A 1085 17.81 -18.71 -16.64
N GLY A 1086 16.52 -18.91 -16.38
CA GLY A 1086 15.46 -17.93 -16.57
C GLY A 1086 15.71 -16.66 -15.77
N MET A 1087 16.12 -16.80 -14.49
CA MET A 1087 16.39 -15.65 -13.62
C MET A 1087 17.48 -14.72 -14.18
N VAL A 1088 18.56 -15.27 -14.73
CA VAL A 1088 19.64 -14.46 -15.34
C VAL A 1088 19.13 -13.72 -16.57
N VAL A 1089 18.42 -14.39 -17.48
CA VAL A 1089 17.84 -13.76 -18.67
C VAL A 1089 16.83 -12.68 -18.29
N GLY A 1090 15.95 -12.96 -17.32
CA GLY A 1090 14.97 -12.01 -16.81
C GLY A 1090 15.61 -10.78 -16.17
N ALA A 1091 16.61 -10.96 -15.30
CA ALA A 1091 17.37 -9.88 -14.70
C ALA A 1091 18.07 -9.02 -15.76
N PHE A 1092 18.64 -9.65 -16.79
CA PHE A 1092 19.33 -8.94 -17.87
C PHE A 1092 18.37 -8.10 -18.72
N ILE A 1093 17.18 -8.61 -19.05
CA ILE A 1093 16.16 -7.83 -19.75
C ILE A 1093 15.76 -6.60 -18.93
N ILE A 1094 15.48 -6.76 -17.63
CA ILE A 1094 15.04 -5.65 -16.77
C ILE A 1094 16.14 -4.60 -16.59
N VAL A 1095 17.38 -5.02 -16.36
CA VAL A 1095 18.52 -4.10 -16.17
C VAL A 1095 18.86 -3.36 -17.46
N LEU A 1096 18.84 -4.03 -18.62
CA LEU A 1096 19.04 -3.35 -19.90
C LEU A 1096 17.94 -2.35 -20.20
N MET A 1097 16.69 -2.69 -19.93
CA MET A 1097 15.58 -1.76 -20.07
C MET A 1097 15.76 -0.55 -19.15
N GLU A 1098 16.10 -0.75 -17.89
CA GLU A 1098 16.42 0.34 -16.95
C GLU A 1098 17.53 1.24 -17.48
N PHE A 1099 18.58 0.66 -18.04
CA PHE A 1099 19.66 1.42 -18.64
C PHE A 1099 19.19 2.25 -19.83
N VAL A 1100 18.48 1.65 -20.79
CA VAL A 1100 17.97 2.35 -21.99
C VAL A 1100 17.10 3.55 -21.60
N PHE A 1101 16.25 3.41 -20.59
CA PHE A 1101 15.42 4.52 -20.12
C PHE A 1101 16.23 5.62 -19.46
N ASN A 1102 17.27 5.30 -18.68
CA ASN A 1102 18.14 6.34 -18.13
C ASN A 1102 18.88 7.11 -19.24
N VAL A 1103 19.24 6.44 -20.34
CA VAL A 1103 19.79 7.11 -21.54
C VAL A 1103 18.72 7.96 -22.24
N LEU A 1104 17.47 7.50 -22.36
CA LEU A 1104 16.38 8.30 -22.91
C LEU A 1104 16.12 9.57 -22.08
N VAL A 1105 16.14 9.47 -20.74
CA VAL A 1105 16.04 10.63 -19.84
C VAL A 1105 17.17 11.62 -20.13
N ALA A 1106 18.42 11.14 -20.18
CA ALA A 1106 19.57 12.00 -20.48
C ALA A 1106 19.48 12.61 -21.88
N GLY A 1107 19.01 11.83 -22.85
CA GLY A 1107 18.80 12.22 -24.24
C GLY A 1107 17.78 13.34 -24.44
N GLN A 1108 16.89 13.62 -23.47
CA GLN A 1108 16.01 14.79 -23.51
C GLN A 1108 16.74 16.11 -23.23
N GLY A 1109 17.92 16.05 -22.60
CA GLY A 1109 18.65 17.25 -22.17
C GLY A 1109 19.52 17.91 -23.23
N SER A 1110 19.93 17.19 -24.28
CA SER A 1110 20.76 17.72 -25.36
C SER A 1110 20.64 16.90 -26.66
N SER A 1111 20.67 17.57 -27.81
CA SER A 1111 20.65 16.97 -29.14
C SER A 1111 21.84 16.08 -29.45
N ASP A 1112 22.96 16.29 -28.77
CA ASP A 1112 24.23 15.58 -29.00
C ASP A 1112 24.27 14.23 -28.28
N LEU A 1113 23.29 13.97 -27.40
CA LEU A 1113 23.21 12.75 -26.62
C LEU A 1113 22.49 11.63 -27.40
N PRO A 1114 22.88 10.36 -27.20
CA PRO A 1114 22.25 9.27 -27.91
C PRO A 1114 20.77 9.10 -27.57
N LEU A 1115 19.99 8.60 -28.53
CA LEU A 1115 18.53 8.42 -28.44
C LEU A 1115 17.71 9.72 -28.28
N HIS A 1116 18.30 10.92 -28.45
CA HIS A 1116 17.55 12.19 -28.43
C HIS A 1116 16.36 12.18 -29.41
N THR A 1117 16.55 11.72 -30.65
CA THR A 1117 15.45 11.65 -31.64
C THR A 1117 14.33 10.69 -31.22
N THR A 1118 14.68 9.58 -30.58
CA THR A 1118 13.71 8.63 -30.03
C THR A 1118 12.96 9.24 -28.86
N ALA A 1119 13.66 9.94 -27.96
CA ALA A 1119 13.03 10.67 -26.87
C ALA A 1119 12.06 11.73 -27.41
N GLY A 1120 12.48 12.52 -28.42
CA GLY A 1120 11.62 13.48 -29.10
C GLY A 1120 10.38 12.86 -29.76
N HIS A 1121 10.49 11.66 -30.35
CA HIS A 1121 9.31 10.94 -30.86
C HIS A 1121 8.35 10.54 -29.74
N ILE A 1122 8.87 10.06 -28.60
CA ILE A 1122 8.05 9.70 -27.44
C ILE A 1122 7.37 10.96 -26.86
N ASP A 1123 8.10 12.07 -26.77
CA ASP A 1123 7.55 13.35 -26.33
C ASP A 1123 6.44 13.83 -27.28
N SER A 1124 6.65 13.76 -28.59
CA SER A 1124 5.61 14.12 -29.58
C SER A 1124 4.37 13.21 -29.52
N LEU A 1125 4.56 11.90 -29.27
CA LEU A 1125 3.47 10.96 -29.08
C LEU A 1125 2.68 11.28 -27.81
N PHE A 1126 3.38 11.60 -26.73
CA PHE A 1126 2.79 11.96 -25.46
C PHE A 1126 2.04 13.30 -25.56
N GLU A 1127 2.63 14.29 -26.21
CA GLU A 1127 2.00 15.58 -26.49
C GLU A 1127 0.70 15.39 -27.27
N TRP A 1128 0.74 14.64 -28.38
CA TRP A 1128 -0.46 14.31 -29.17
C TRP A 1128 -1.51 13.55 -28.33
N LEU A 1129 -1.09 12.62 -27.47
CA LEU A 1129 -2.00 11.86 -26.60
C LEU A 1129 -2.73 12.75 -25.58
N VAL A 1130 -2.08 13.82 -25.11
CA VAL A 1130 -2.61 14.72 -24.08
C VAL A 1130 -3.44 15.84 -24.71
N VAL A 1131 -2.95 16.46 -25.78
CA VAL A 1131 -3.59 17.63 -26.42
C VAL A 1131 -4.76 17.19 -27.31
N ASP A 1132 -4.56 16.22 -28.19
CA ASP A 1132 -5.53 15.84 -29.24
C ASP A 1132 -6.40 14.65 -28.86
N SER A 1133 -6.97 14.68 -27.64
CA SER A 1133 -7.76 13.58 -27.08
C SER A 1133 -8.91 13.10 -28.00
N TRP A 1134 -9.53 14.00 -28.78
CA TRP A 1134 -10.61 13.65 -29.70
C TRP A 1134 -10.15 12.85 -30.93
N GLU A 1135 -8.94 13.10 -31.44
CA GLU A 1135 -8.36 12.28 -32.51
C GLU A 1135 -8.06 10.87 -32.01
N VAL A 1136 -7.54 10.78 -30.79
CA VAL A 1136 -7.28 9.51 -30.10
C VAL A 1136 -8.59 8.71 -29.94
N VAL A 1137 -9.70 9.35 -29.56
CA VAL A 1137 -11.03 8.73 -29.49
C VAL A 1137 -11.42 8.12 -30.85
N ASN A 1138 -11.25 8.86 -31.94
CA ASN A 1138 -11.60 8.37 -33.28
C ASN A 1138 -10.81 7.10 -33.65
N ILE A 1139 -9.52 7.06 -33.32
CA ILE A 1139 -8.68 5.86 -33.57
C ILE A 1139 -9.18 4.67 -32.75
N PHE A 1140 -9.52 4.87 -31.48
CA PHE A 1140 -10.06 3.80 -30.65
C PHE A 1140 -11.46 3.33 -31.08
N LEU A 1141 -12.30 4.22 -31.60
CA LEU A 1141 -13.59 3.85 -32.21
C LEU A 1141 -13.40 3.02 -33.48
N VAL A 1142 -12.44 3.38 -34.34
CA VAL A 1142 -12.06 2.57 -35.50
C VAL A 1142 -11.55 1.20 -35.06
N LEU A 1143 -10.72 1.15 -34.02
CA LEU A 1143 -10.23 -0.12 -33.47
C LEU A 1143 -11.37 -0.97 -32.88
N ALA A 1144 -12.35 -0.36 -32.22
CA ALA A 1144 -13.55 -1.03 -31.72
C ALA A 1144 -14.39 -1.61 -32.87
N LEU A 1145 -14.57 -0.83 -33.94
CA LEU A 1145 -15.29 -1.21 -35.15
C LEU A 1145 -14.57 -2.36 -35.88
N LEU A 1146 -13.24 -2.29 -36.02
CA LEU A 1146 -12.43 -3.39 -36.54
C LEU A 1146 -12.56 -4.65 -35.68
N GLY A 1147 -12.57 -4.50 -34.35
CA GLY A 1147 -12.80 -5.61 -33.42
C GLY A 1147 -14.18 -6.24 -33.58
N TRP A 1148 -15.20 -5.43 -33.86
CA TRP A 1148 -16.56 -5.90 -34.17
C TRP A 1148 -16.60 -6.63 -35.52
N LEU A 1149 -16.03 -6.04 -36.58
CA LEU A 1149 -15.97 -6.63 -37.92
C LEU A 1149 -15.18 -7.95 -37.97
N THR A 1150 -14.08 -8.04 -37.21
CA THR A 1150 -13.22 -9.24 -37.15
C THR A 1150 -13.65 -10.26 -36.10
N ASN A 1151 -14.74 -10.00 -35.37
CA ASN A 1151 -15.24 -10.80 -34.25
C ASN A 1151 -14.16 -11.10 -33.17
N ARG A 1152 -13.19 -10.20 -33.02
CA ARG A 1152 -12.14 -10.31 -31.99
C ARG A 1152 -12.54 -9.51 -30.76
N ALA A 1153 -13.09 -10.20 -29.77
CA ALA A 1153 -13.56 -9.61 -28.52
C ALA A 1153 -12.51 -8.72 -27.83
N GLY A 1154 -11.24 -9.15 -27.80
CA GLY A 1154 -10.17 -8.35 -27.21
C GLY A 1154 -9.93 -7.01 -27.91
N LEU A 1155 -9.95 -6.99 -29.25
CA LEU A 1155 -9.78 -5.75 -30.02
C LEU A 1155 -10.99 -4.81 -29.81
N ARG A 1156 -12.20 -5.37 -29.82
CA ARG A 1156 -13.44 -4.62 -29.55
C ARG A 1156 -13.43 -3.98 -28.16
N GLU A 1157 -13.02 -4.74 -27.15
CA GLU A 1157 -13.01 -4.28 -25.75
C GLU A 1157 -11.93 -3.21 -25.50
N VAL A 1158 -10.73 -3.38 -26.07
CA VAL A 1158 -9.68 -2.35 -26.02
C VAL A 1158 -10.11 -1.08 -26.72
N GLY A 1159 -10.71 -1.19 -27.91
CA GLY A 1159 -11.23 -0.06 -28.67
C GLY A 1159 -12.30 0.72 -27.89
N PHE A 1160 -13.29 0.01 -27.35
CA PHE A 1160 -14.35 0.65 -26.57
C PHE A 1160 -13.82 1.29 -25.28
N ALA A 1161 -12.94 0.59 -24.54
CA ALA A 1161 -12.36 1.12 -23.31
C ALA A 1161 -11.49 2.36 -23.59
N GLY A 1162 -10.65 2.33 -24.61
CA GLY A 1162 -9.83 3.47 -25.01
C GLY A 1162 -10.69 4.67 -25.42
N ALA A 1163 -11.74 4.45 -26.23
CA ALA A 1163 -12.65 5.52 -26.63
C ALA A 1163 -13.33 6.16 -25.41
N VAL A 1164 -13.82 5.37 -24.45
CA VAL A 1164 -14.44 5.89 -23.21
C VAL A 1164 -13.44 6.69 -22.39
N THR A 1165 -12.22 6.18 -22.18
CA THR A 1165 -11.19 6.87 -21.38
C THR A 1165 -10.79 8.21 -22.02
N PHE A 1166 -10.52 8.25 -23.32
CA PHE A 1166 -10.11 9.49 -23.99
C PHE A 1166 -11.28 10.46 -24.23
N THR A 1167 -12.52 9.97 -24.32
CA THR A 1167 -13.70 10.85 -24.31
C THR A 1167 -13.81 11.57 -22.97
N PHE A 1168 -13.57 10.88 -21.86
CA PHE A 1168 -13.52 11.50 -20.56
C PHE A 1168 -12.41 12.56 -20.47
N THR A 1169 -11.19 12.23 -20.92
CA THR A 1169 -10.08 13.19 -20.97
C THR A 1169 -10.45 14.43 -21.79
N GLY A 1170 -10.96 14.26 -23.01
CA GLY A 1170 -11.35 15.38 -23.88
C GLY A 1170 -12.52 16.22 -23.38
N LEU A 1171 -13.36 15.68 -22.48
CA LEU A 1171 -14.47 16.42 -21.86
C LEU A 1171 -14.08 17.14 -20.56
N MET A 1172 -13.22 16.52 -19.75
CA MET A 1172 -12.95 17.00 -18.38
C MET A 1172 -11.57 17.66 -18.23
N MET A 1173 -10.61 17.35 -19.10
CA MET A 1173 -9.25 17.86 -19.01
C MET A 1173 -9.00 18.87 -20.14
N GLY A 1174 -9.44 20.11 -19.92
CA GLY A 1174 -9.17 21.23 -20.82
C GLY A 1174 -7.75 21.80 -20.71
N GLN A 1175 -7.49 22.89 -21.41
CA GLN A 1175 -6.17 23.55 -21.48
C GLN A 1175 -5.63 23.93 -20.10
N ARG A 1176 -6.48 24.44 -19.19
CA ARG A 1176 -6.09 24.78 -17.81
C ARG A 1176 -5.46 23.61 -17.06
N SER A 1177 -5.97 22.40 -17.24
CA SER A 1177 -5.38 21.21 -16.61
C SER A 1177 -3.98 20.90 -17.13
N ILE A 1178 -3.68 21.27 -18.37
CA ILE A 1178 -2.35 21.15 -18.97
C ILE A 1178 -1.43 22.20 -18.35
N ASP A 1179 -1.83 23.47 -18.35
CA ASP A 1179 -1.02 24.59 -17.86
C ASP A 1179 -0.67 24.44 -16.37
N GLU A 1180 -1.62 24.00 -15.54
CA GLU A 1180 -1.44 23.74 -14.11
C GLU A 1180 -0.58 22.50 -13.78
N THR A 1181 -0.44 21.61 -14.75
CA THR A 1181 0.40 20.42 -14.60
C THR A 1181 1.82 20.66 -15.10
N PHE A 1182 1.95 21.30 -16.26
CA PHE A 1182 3.19 21.37 -17.03
C PHE A 1182 3.65 22.83 -17.14
N SER A 1183 4.46 23.29 -16.18
CA SER A 1183 4.96 24.67 -16.13
C SER A 1183 6.21 24.94 -17.00
N GLY A 1184 6.75 23.92 -17.68
CA GLY A 1184 8.03 23.99 -18.40
C GLY A 1184 8.01 23.30 -19.78
N GLY A 1185 6.83 23.13 -20.38
CA GLY A 1185 6.63 22.41 -21.65
C GLY A 1185 6.09 20.99 -21.47
N LEU A 1186 5.51 20.46 -22.54
CA LEU A 1186 4.79 19.18 -22.54
C LEU A 1186 5.73 18.01 -22.89
N GLN A 1187 6.55 17.59 -21.91
CA GLN A 1187 7.49 16.48 -22.08
C GLN A 1187 7.09 15.27 -21.24
N ALA A 1188 7.29 14.08 -21.80
CA ALA A 1188 7.05 12.84 -21.07
C ALA A 1188 8.25 12.56 -20.17
N ASP A 1189 8.03 12.43 -18.86
CA ASP A 1189 9.09 11.97 -17.98
C ASP A 1189 9.36 10.48 -18.25
N MET A 1190 10.51 10.21 -18.86
CA MET A 1190 10.94 8.87 -19.27
C MET A 1190 11.05 7.90 -18.09
N ALA A 1191 11.26 8.40 -16.86
CA ALA A 1191 11.23 7.57 -15.67
C ALA A 1191 9.84 6.96 -15.42
N TYR A 1192 8.76 7.66 -15.78
CA TYR A 1192 7.40 7.14 -15.66
C TYR A 1192 7.01 6.26 -16.84
N VAL A 1193 7.47 6.57 -18.06
CA VAL A 1193 7.32 5.69 -19.22
C VAL A 1193 7.95 4.32 -18.95
N LYS A 1194 9.12 4.28 -18.30
CA LYS A 1194 9.76 3.05 -17.82
C LYS A 1194 8.83 2.22 -16.94
N VAL A 1195 8.24 2.82 -15.90
CA VAL A 1195 7.33 2.13 -14.97
C VAL A 1195 6.09 1.59 -15.68
N LEU A 1196 5.55 2.37 -16.62
CA LEU A 1196 4.43 1.96 -17.47
C LEU A 1196 4.76 0.69 -18.26
N LEU A 1197 5.91 0.67 -18.95
CA LEU A 1197 6.35 -0.49 -19.73
C LEU A 1197 6.64 -1.71 -18.87
N ILE A 1198 7.18 -1.56 -17.67
CA ILE A 1198 7.37 -2.68 -16.73
C ILE A 1198 6.02 -3.32 -16.40
N GLY A 1199 5.00 -2.50 -16.10
CA GLY A 1199 3.66 -3.00 -15.83
C GLY A 1199 3.06 -3.75 -17.02
N PHE A 1200 3.22 -3.23 -18.24
CA PHE A 1200 2.82 -3.92 -19.47
C PHE A 1200 3.61 -5.21 -19.70
N LEU A 1201 4.91 -5.22 -19.44
CA LEU A 1201 5.78 -6.38 -19.59
C LEU A 1201 5.34 -7.52 -18.66
N ILE A 1202 5.00 -7.22 -17.40
CA ILE A 1202 4.48 -8.21 -16.45
C ILE A 1202 3.16 -8.80 -16.98
N LEU A 1203 2.22 -7.95 -17.39
CA LEU A 1203 0.92 -8.42 -17.89
C LEU A 1203 1.06 -9.22 -19.19
N PHE A 1204 1.90 -8.76 -20.12
CA PHE A 1204 2.17 -9.45 -21.38
C PHE A 1204 2.82 -10.81 -21.13
N SER A 1205 3.85 -10.85 -20.28
CA SER A 1205 4.52 -12.08 -19.88
C SER A 1205 3.52 -13.08 -19.29
N LEU A 1206 2.71 -12.69 -18.31
CA LEU A 1206 1.71 -13.57 -17.71
C LEU A 1206 0.62 -14.00 -18.70
N LYS A 1207 0.19 -13.10 -19.60
CA LYS A 1207 -0.91 -13.36 -20.53
C LYS A 1207 -0.52 -14.34 -21.65
N PHE A 1208 0.66 -14.18 -22.22
CA PHE A 1208 1.13 -14.96 -23.38
C PHE A 1208 2.10 -16.07 -23.00
N ASN A 1209 2.85 -15.89 -21.92
CA ASN A 1209 3.85 -16.83 -21.46
C ASN A 1209 3.82 -17.04 -19.93
N PRO A 1210 2.74 -17.63 -19.39
CA PRO A 1210 2.49 -17.68 -17.95
C PRO A 1210 3.56 -18.44 -17.15
N LYS A 1211 4.36 -19.30 -17.81
CA LYS A 1211 5.48 -20.01 -17.18
C LYS A 1211 6.83 -19.27 -17.29
N GLY A 1212 6.86 -18.09 -17.93
CA GLY A 1212 8.06 -17.31 -18.24
C GLY A 1212 8.83 -17.78 -19.47
N LEU A 1213 9.84 -17.01 -19.90
CA LEU A 1213 10.64 -17.26 -21.11
C LEU A 1213 11.33 -18.62 -21.06
N LEU A 1214 11.91 -18.97 -19.91
CA LEU A 1214 12.56 -20.24 -19.64
C LEU A 1214 11.83 -20.94 -18.48
N PRO A 1215 10.80 -21.76 -18.76
CA PRO A 1215 10.03 -22.45 -17.73
C PRO A 1215 10.88 -23.48 -16.97
N GLU A 1216 10.37 -23.95 -15.83
CA GLU A 1216 10.96 -25.07 -15.08
C GLU A 1216 11.09 -26.32 -15.96
N VAL A 1217 12.25 -26.98 -15.86
CA VAL A 1217 12.50 -28.27 -16.49
C VAL A 1217 12.08 -29.38 -15.51
N PRO A 1218 11.09 -30.23 -15.84
CA PRO A 1218 10.68 -31.33 -14.98
C PRO A 1218 11.85 -32.31 -14.75
N SER A 1219 12.17 -32.58 -13.49
CA SER A 1219 13.23 -33.53 -13.12
C SER A 1219 12.59 -34.83 -12.62
N ARG A 1220 12.44 -35.83 -13.49
CA ARG A 1220 12.10 -37.19 -13.07
C ARG A 1220 13.39 -37.97 -12.82
N PRO A 1221 13.60 -38.58 -11.65
CA PRO A 1221 14.73 -39.49 -11.48
C PRO A 1221 14.60 -40.64 -12.47
N ASP A 1222 15.72 -41.06 -13.06
CA ASP A 1222 15.75 -42.24 -13.91
C ASP A 1222 15.18 -43.41 -13.11
N ARG A 1223 14.18 -44.11 -13.68
CA ARG A 1223 13.67 -45.33 -13.05
C ARG A 1223 14.86 -46.26 -12.88
N PRO A 1224 15.09 -46.82 -11.69
CA PRO A 1224 16.08 -47.88 -11.55
C PRO A 1224 15.71 -48.93 -12.59
N GLN A 1225 16.63 -49.23 -13.51
CA GLN A 1225 16.44 -50.30 -14.47
C GLN A 1225 16.14 -51.53 -13.62
N ALA A 1226 14.92 -52.07 -13.74
CA ALA A 1226 14.58 -53.32 -13.11
C ALA A 1226 15.67 -54.29 -13.52
N ALA A 1227 16.44 -54.77 -12.53
CA ALA A 1227 17.39 -55.84 -12.74
C ALA A 1227 16.63 -56.91 -13.53
N GLU A 1228 17.15 -57.22 -14.71
CA GLU A 1228 16.66 -58.31 -15.53
C GLU A 1228 16.57 -59.55 -14.64
N ALA A 1229 15.35 -59.85 -14.19
CA ALA A 1229 15.03 -61.11 -13.57
C ALA A 1229 15.17 -62.13 -14.70
N GLY A 1230 16.37 -62.68 -14.84
CA GLY A 1230 16.58 -63.98 -15.43
C GLY A 1230 15.59 -64.93 -14.78
N GLY A 1231 14.76 -65.54 -15.61
CA GLY A 1231 13.68 -66.39 -15.15
C GLY A 1231 14.19 -67.56 -14.33
N GLU A 1232 13.44 -67.91 -13.30
CA GLU A 1232 13.06 -69.30 -13.01
C GLU A 1232 11.81 -69.27 -12.13
N GLY A 1233 10.88 -70.16 -12.45
CA GLY A 1233 9.49 -70.11 -12.00
C GLY A 1233 9.28 -70.36 -10.50
N GLY A 1234 8.15 -69.85 -10.03
CA GLY A 1234 7.65 -70.07 -8.68
C GLY A 1234 6.25 -69.50 -8.54
N ASP A 1235 5.27 -70.31 -8.92
CA ASP A 1235 3.83 -70.10 -8.77
C ASP A 1235 3.47 -70.00 -7.27
N SER A 1236 2.80 -68.93 -6.84
CA SER A 1236 1.80 -68.97 -5.76
C SER A 1236 1.12 -67.61 -5.55
N SER A 1237 -0.19 -67.66 -5.75
CA SER A 1237 -1.26 -66.74 -5.34
C SER A 1237 -1.12 -66.06 -3.96
N GLU A 1238 -1.40 -64.75 -3.92
CA GLU A 1238 -2.37 -64.09 -3.00
C GLU A 1238 -2.73 -62.67 -3.48
#